data_AF-A0A8H6YU11-F1
#
_entry.id   AF-A0A8H6YU11-F1
#
_cell.length_a   1.000
_cell.length_b   1.000
_cell.length_c   1.000
_cell.angle_alpha   90.00
_cell.angle_beta   90.00
_cell.angle_gamma   90.00
#
_symmetry.space_group_name_H-M   'P 1'
#
loop_
_entity.id
_entity.type
_entity.pdbx_description
1 polymer ?
#
loop_
_entity_poly.entity_id
_entity_poly.type
_entity_poly.pdbx_seq_one_letter_code
_entity_poly.pdbx_strand_id
1 'polypeptide(L)'
;MACIKPTALGKSISHTRQKHEDHPPCFVALECFLTSARAQTNLTQWPVHNTGFTDAIQWDHYSIIINGQRTFMWSGELHYWRIPVPQVWRDLLEKIKAAGFNGISVYAHWAFHAPNNNTLDFTNGARNFEPMLDIAKEVGLFVTMRGGPYVNAETTAGGFALWTTTGAYGPLRNNDPRYTAAWTPFMDEINRITAKYQLTNGGPIVLTQIENEICCQRNSDGSLDIPIVDYMIDLQENARDHGVVIPIITNAPNFDTRSWSTDYLPGPGEQDIYGLDSYPLCWSCNLAECGSGSASVAYADHFDIVSPTQPSFMPEFQGGSYNPWGGPQGGCPGNIGPNFVSMYYRHLAAERVTMINLYMLFGGQNWGGLATNLVSTSYDYSAPIQESRIIADKFYETKLIGLFFRAAEDLVMTDRTAFSTAVATTPNVGATVLRNPETQAGFYVARQSDMKATTTVDFKLNIATKTAGNLTVPVFGDAIRLVGVQSKIIVSDFRFGNNTLVYSTAEVLSHSVVDGQSVLALWLPDGESGEFSILGGSKKREVVSGTGGSFHQVGDNLVLSYKQQTTQSVLQFDHFRVLLLPRSLAYAFWAPTLSNDPIVTPDSVVFVNGPYLVRSVAISGSHVAVRGDIANATTLEVFAPVSCESLQWNGKAVITHKTSYGSLKASLRKPGLDTATLQKSLTLSGWKFSEALPEADASYDDSKWVVADHLTTPNPTKPLTLPVLYADDYGFHTGVQIFRGRFTGEASGANLTVQGGTASGWSAWLNSDYIGSFPGIVSATSGTLALSFSNATLVSSGDNVLTVVMDHSGHDQRADALIPRGIISAALFSSSNTTFKKWTIAGNAGGESNIDPVRGVIAEGGLHAERLGWHLPGFDDSAWAARSPSDGVDSGTIAFFRTTSHLAVPEGYDVSLEFILTSPAGSNLRAQLYVNGIWIRFLYKAKPPRTGLWPRFSLLHTEVRHVCALSDEKDYEAALTSPRREASPAEAVKRAAEKVAVAGSVAGQLSLLQSPPLERARSQLLRMALGEAPPWSFPLANYSLDVLKAERLVGEVFGTRTYGSGYPGLPSRSVAGRGFPFYFWPLSFGVGAGSGAYLHSNTEYGHGDNSSRPGGVMTAASFQSNGPNGTVFRILADLTTTTDLISDILANCSSSLSNSSISAAGTPTTYNDSSTSPPQPEQVVQYYRASSIALSLDGYNNTSIFEADGTPDVPLPPGIDATTLDCLNQTIGLAAPLIGGVGSRWAAIPNSLGLMSMVWLVWFSSTFM
;
A
#
# COMPACT_ATOMS: atom_id res chain seq x y z
N MET A 1 -25.57 5.86 48.54
CA MET A 1 -26.36 5.98 49.80
C MET A 1 -25.82 4.94 50.78
N ALA A 2 -25.36 5.38 51.96
CA ALA A 2 -24.98 4.65 53.20
C ALA A 2 -23.91 3.52 53.20
N CYS A 3 -22.88 3.74 54.04
CA CYS A 3 -21.76 2.88 54.42
C CYS A 3 -22.14 1.60 55.21
N ILE A 4 -21.34 0.53 55.11
CA ILE A 4 -20.93 -0.33 56.25
C ILE A 4 -19.47 -0.80 56.09
N LYS A 5 -18.72 -0.74 57.21
CA LYS A 5 -17.29 -1.05 57.42
C LYS A 5 -17.06 -2.54 57.79
N PRO A 6 -15.78 -3.01 57.82
CA PRO A 6 -15.36 -4.42 57.83
C PRO A 6 -15.04 -4.98 59.22
N THR A 7 -14.88 -6.30 59.32
CA THR A 7 -14.27 -6.99 60.48
C THR A 7 -13.18 -7.97 60.06
N ALA A 8 -12.11 -7.95 60.85
CA ALA A 8 -10.82 -8.58 60.67
C ALA A 8 -10.62 -9.85 61.54
N LEU A 9 -9.38 -10.39 61.49
CA LEU A 9 -8.71 -11.42 62.32
C LEU A 9 -8.72 -12.83 61.70
N GLY A 10 -7.61 -13.58 61.58
CA GLY A 10 -6.23 -13.42 62.07
C GLY A 10 -5.67 -14.76 62.58
N LYS A 11 -4.36 -15.01 62.33
CA LYS A 11 -3.43 -16.06 62.86
C LYS A 11 -3.44 -17.44 62.14
N SER A 12 -2.36 -17.89 61.49
CA SER A 12 -0.97 -18.23 61.91
C SER A 12 -0.84 -19.59 62.60
N ILE A 13 -0.29 -20.61 61.92
CA ILE A 13 0.58 -21.68 62.49
C ILE A 13 1.66 -22.10 61.46
N SER A 14 2.87 -22.33 61.97
CA SER A 14 4.18 -22.50 61.35
C SER A 14 4.68 -23.95 61.21
N HIS A 15 5.61 -24.17 60.25
CA HIS A 15 6.73 -25.16 60.17
C HIS A 15 6.40 -26.68 60.25
N THR A 16 7.01 -27.61 59.48
CA THR A 16 8.45 -27.90 59.32
C THR A 16 8.73 -28.91 58.17
N ARG A 17 9.99 -28.94 57.68
CA ARG A 17 10.63 -29.66 56.55
C ARG A 17 10.75 -31.21 56.63
N GLN A 18 10.93 -31.82 55.44
CA GLN A 18 11.92 -32.85 54.96
C GLN A 18 11.23 -34.01 54.20
N LYS A 19 11.72 -34.66 53.14
CA LYS A 19 12.78 -34.54 52.09
C LYS A 19 12.66 -35.85 51.25
N HIS A 20 12.71 -35.78 49.89
CA HIS A 20 13.14 -36.80 48.87
C HIS A 20 12.53 -38.23 48.90
N GLU A 21 12.24 -38.99 47.82
CA GLU A 21 12.73 -39.06 46.43
C GLU A 21 11.82 -40.01 45.58
N ASP A 22 11.88 -39.86 44.24
CA ASP A 22 11.58 -40.79 43.12
C ASP A 22 10.16 -41.02 42.48
N HIS A 23 10.16 -40.95 41.13
CA HIS A 23 9.13 -40.72 40.09
C HIS A 23 8.27 -41.96 39.62
N PRO A 24 7.52 -41.93 38.48
CA PRO A 24 6.19 -41.34 38.12
C PRO A 24 5.25 -42.47 37.55
N PRO A 25 4.29 -42.30 36.60
CA PRO A 25 3.26 -41.30 36.30
C PRO A 25 1.81 -41.90 36.37
N CYS A 26 0.76 -41.08 36.50
CA CYS A 26 -0.59 -41.38 35.98
C CYS A 26 -1.51 -40.17 36.16
N PHE A 27 -1.61 -39.32 35.13
CA PHE A 27 -2.71 -38.37 34.99
C PHE A 27 -3.95 -39.15 34.53
N VAL A 28 -4.92 -39.33 35.43
CA VAL A 28 -6.29 -39.65 35.05
C VAL A 28 -6.97 -38.34 34.70
N ALA A 29 -7.34 -38.21 33.43
CA ALA A 29 -8.24 -37.19 32.93
C ALA A 29 -9.56 -37.28 33.70
N LEU A 30 -9.95 -36.20 34.37
CA LEU A 30 -11.34 -35.95 34.72
C LEU A 30 -11.86 -34.91 33.73
N GLU A 31 -12.26 -35.37 32.55
CA GLU A 31 -13.13 -34.62 31.66
C GLU A 31 -14.45 -34.37 32.40
N CYS A 32 -14.65 -33.16 32.90
CA CYS A 32 -16.00 -32.67 33.13
C CYS A 32 -16.64 -32.44 31.77
N PHE A 33 -17.45 -33.42 31.33
CA PHE A 33 -18.54 -33.20 30.38
C PHE A 33 -19.48 -32.14 30.96
N LEU A 34 -19.16 -30.86 30.74
CA LEU A 34 -20.18 -29.82 30.71
C LEU A 34 -20.86 -29.93 29.36
N THR A 35 -21.83 -30.83 29.28
CA THR A 35 -22.89 -30.74 28.27
C THR A 35 -23.58 -29.40 28.49
N SER A 36 -23.26 -28.42 27.65
CA SER A 36 -24.00 -27.17 27.56
C SER A 36 -25.39 -27.46 27.03
N ALA A 37 -26.30 -27.90 27.90
CA ALA A 37 -27.71 -27.65 27.71
C ALA A 37 -27.87 -26.13 27.80
N ARG A 38 -27.79 -25.43 26.65
CA ARG A 38 -28.25 -24.05 26.53
C ARG A 38 -29.73 -24.07 26.92
N ALA A 39 -30.03 -23.68 28.14
CA ALA A 39 -31.32 -23.11 28.42
C ALA A 39 -31.45 -21.91 27.46
N GLN A 40 -32.31 -22.03 26.45
CA GLN A 40 -32.90 -20.88 25.76
C GLN A 40 -33.62 -20.06 26.83
N THR A 41 -32.86 -19.22 27.53
CA THR A 41 -33.44 -18.05 28.15
C THR A 41 -33.85 -17.17 26.98
N ASN A 42 -35.16 -16.98 26.82
CA ASN A 42 -35.74 -15.93 25.99
C ASN A 42 -35.26 -14.58 26.54
N LEU A 43 -34.02 -14.18 26.26
CA LEU A 43 -33.64 -12.78 26.31
C LEU A 43 -34.25 -12.16 25.05
N THR A 44 -35.45 -11.60 25.21
CA THR A 44 -36.18 -10.95 24.11
C THR A 44 -35.49 -9.67 23.61
N GLN A 45 -34.39 -9.21 24.23
CA GLN A 45 -33.59 -8.08 23.78
C GLN A 45 -32.21 -8.05 24.45
N TRP A 46 -31.13 -7.77 23.71
CA TRP A 46 -29.80 -7.50 24.27
C TRP A 46 -29.79 -6.13 24.99
N PRO A 47 -28.98 -5.96 26.06
CA PRO A 47 -28.86 -4.68 26.72
C PRO A 47 -28.27 -3.61 25.78
N VAL A 48 -28.86 -2.43 25.80
CA VAL A 48 -28.30 -1.24 25.12
C VAL A 48 -27.41 -0.51 26.12
N HIS A 49 -26.17 -0.30 25.74
CA HIS A 49 -25.13 0.38 26.49
C HIS A 49 -24.97 1.83 26.01
N ASN A 50 -24.51 2.68 26.91
CA ASN A 50 -24.08 4.05 26.63
C ASN A 50 -22.93 4.40 27.58
N THR A 51 -22.31 5.58 27.41
CA THR A 51 -21.20 6.01 28.27
C THR A 51 -21.64 6.52 29.65
N GLY A 52 -22.95 6.60 29.91
CA GLY A 52 -23.52 7.30 31.06
C GLY A 52 -23.52 8.83 30.96
N PHE A 53 -22.87 9.41 29.94
CA PHE A 53 -22.80 10.86 29.73
C PHE A 53 -23.67 11.36 28.57
N THR A 54 -24.03 10.50 27.63
CA THR A 54 -24.88 10.85 26.47
C THR A 54 -25.64 9.63 25.96
N ASP A 55 -26.84 9.86 25.40
CA ASP A 55 -27.63 8.86 24.67
C ASP A 55 -27.53 9.04 23.15
N ALA A 56 -26.73 10.00 22.66
CA ALA A 56 -26.54 10.22 21.22
C ALA A 56 -25.76 9.08 20.56
N ILE A 57 -24.95 8.35 21.33
CA ILE A 57 -24.17 7.20 20.87
C ILE A 57 -24.37 6.08 21.88
N GLN A 58 -25.00 5.02 21.42
CA GLN A 58 -25.29 3.81 22.18
C GLN A 58 -24.78 2.61 21.39
N TRP A 59 -24.75 1.44 22.01
CA TRP A 59 -24.36 0.20 21.33
C TRP A 59 -24.96 -1.02 22.01
N ASP A 60 -25.01 -2.13 21.31
CA ASP A 60 -25.35 -3.43 21.87
C ASP A 60 -24.62 -4.54 21.12
N HIS A 61 -24.98 -5.79 21.39
CA HIS A 61 -24.44 -6.97 20.73
C HIS A 61 -24.34 -6.83 19.21
N TYR A 62 -25.27 -6.15 18.55
CA TYR A 62 -25.36 -6.14 17.10
C TYR A 62 -24.55 -5.02 16.44
N SER A 63 -24.72 -3.77 16.89
CA SER A 63 -24.17 -2.60 16.21
C SER A 63 -24.10 -1.38 17.12
N ILE A 64 -23.32 -0.39 16.69
CA ILE A 64 -23.41 0.96 17.22
C ILE A 64 -24.72 1.62 16.77
N ILE A 65 -25.32 2.40 17.66
CA ILE A 65 -26.56 3.14 17.48
C ILE A 65 -26.23 4.63 17.62
N ILE A 66 -26.34 5.36 16.52
CA ILE A 66 -26.02 6.80 16.46
C ILE A 66 -27.32 7.56 16.26
N ASN A 67 -27.66 8.46 17.18
CA ASN A 67 -28.92 9.21 17.20
C ASN A 67 -30.16 8.32 17.02
N GLY A 68 -30.16 7.14 17.68
CA GLY A 68 -31.26 6.17 17.62
C GLY A 68 -31.28 5.28 16.38
N GLN A 69 -30.29 5.39 15.48
CA GLN A 69 -30.19 4.57 14.27
C GLN A 69 -29.02 3.59 14.33
N ARG A 70 -29.32 2.29 14.19
CA ARG A 70 -28.28 1.25 14.05
C ARG A 70 -27.46 1.52 12.80
N THR A 71 -26.15 1.50 12.96
CA THR A 71 -25.22 1.91 11.92
C THR A 71 -24.18 0.83 11.68
N PHE A 72 -24.02 0.43 10.41
CA PHE A 72 -22.84 -0.30 9.97
C PHE A 72 -21.72 0.73 9.78
N MET A 73 -20.69 0.68 10.62
CA MET A 73 -19.58 1.62 10.53
C MET A 73 -18.53 1.08 9.54
N TRP A 74 -18.47 1.69 8.36
CA TRP A 74 -17.49 1.37 7.32
C TRP A 74 -16.53 2.56 7.18
N SER A 75 -15.35 2.39 7.77
CA SER A 75 -14.33 3.42 7.98
C SER A 75 -13.00 3.05 7.32
N GLY A 76 -12.16 4.06 7.06
CA GLY A 76 -10.80 3.84 6.60
C GLY A 76 -9.80 4.82 7.23
N GLU A 77 -8.58 4.34 7.44
CA GLU A 77 -7.52 5.11 8.07
C GLU A 77 -6.81 6.04 7.07
N LEU A 78 -6.52 7.27 7.50
CA LEU A 78 -5.60 8.21 6.85
C LEU A 78 -4.93 9.11 7.90
N HIS A 79 -3.70 9.57 7.63
CA HIS A 79 -2.93 10.38 8.58
C HIS A 79 -2.62 11.78 8.03
N TYR A 80 -3.18 12.84 8.63
CA TYR A 80 -3.01 14.22 8.15
C TYR A 80 -1.55 14.68 8.14
N TRP A 81 -0.73 14.19 9.07
CA TRP A 81 0.71 14.52 9.14
C TRP A 81 1.53 13.82 8.04
N ARG A 82 1.02 12.75 7.41
CA ARG A 82 1.56 12.19 6.15
C ARG A 82 1.08 12.92 4.89
N ILE A 83 0.22 13.92 5.06
CA ILE A 83 -0.37 14.75 4.01
C ILE A 83 -0.17 16.22 4.40
N PRO A 84 1.07 16.76 4.34
CA PRO A 84 1.37 18.13 4.78
C PRO A 84 0.82 19.22 3.84
N VAL A 85 -0.29 18.93 3.14
CA VAL A 85 -0.97 19.79 2.17
C VAL A 85 -2.46 19.79 2.51
N PRO A 86 -2.93 20.64 3.45
CA PRO A 86 -4.33 20.66 3.88
C PRO A 86 -5.36 20.75 2.74
N GLN A 87 -4.98 21.35 1.62
CA GLN A 87 -5.83 21.55 0.45
C GLN A 87 -6.24 20.23 -0.23
N VAL A 88 -5.50 19.13 -0.04
CA VAL A 88 -5.84 17.83 -0.64
C VAL A 88 -6.66 16.92 0.29
N TRP A 89 -6.87 17.31 1.56
CA TRP A 89 -7.69 16.50 2.48
C TRP A 89 -9.12 16.31 1.94
N ARG A 90 -9.72 17.36 1.37
CA ARG A 90 -11.04 17.25 0.73
C ARG A 90 -11.07 16.25 -0.41
N ASP A 91 -10.03 16.18 -1.23
CA ASP A 91 -9.97 15.20 -2.32
C ASP A 91 -10.08 13.77 -1.80
N LEU A 92 -9.30 13.45 -0.77
CA LEU A 92 -9.27 12.13 -0.14
C LEU A 92 -10.62 11.81 0.52
N LEU A 93 -11.17 12.74 1.31
CA LEU A 93 -12.45 12.52 2.00
C LEU A 93 -13.62 12.33 1.03
N GLU A 94 -13.63 13.05 -0.10
CA GLU A 94 -14.63 12.85 -1.15
C GLU A 94 -14.48 11.49 -1.86
N LYS A 95 -13.25 11.02 -2.09
CA LYS A 95 -13.01 9.66 -2.63
C LYS A 95 -13.52 8.59 -1.65
N ILE A 96 -13.26 8.77 -0.36
CA ILE A 96 -13.72 7.85 0.69
C ILE A 96 -15.25 7.80 0.74
N LYS A 97 -15.93 8.96 0.79
CA LYS A 97 -17.40 9.03 0.75
C LYS A 97 -17.98 8.40 -0.54
N ALA A 98 -17.35 8.66 -1.69
CA ALA A 98 -17.78 8.11 -2.97
C ALA A 98 -17.66 6.57 -3.04
N ALA A 99 -16.75 5.98 -2.25
CA ALA A 99 -16.62 4.53 -2.12
C ALA A 99 -17.66 3.88 -1.19
N GLY A 100 -18.58 4.65 -0.62
CA GLY A 100 -19.64 4.15 0.26
C GLY A 100 -19.28 4.12 1.74
N PHE A 101 -18.11 4.63 2.13
CA PHE A 101 -17.73 4.81 3.52
C PHE A 101 -18.56 5.89 4.20
N ASN A 102 -18.81 5.70 5.49
CA ASN A 102 -19.46 6.66 6.37
C ASN A 102 -18.55 7.12 7.51
N GLY A 103 -17.31 6.63 7.59
CA GLY A 103 -16.35 7.05 8.59
C GLY A 103 -14.90 7.15 8.07
N ILE A 104 -14.07 7.86 8.83
CA ILE A 104 -12.61 7.80 8.76
C ILE A 104 -12.05 7.59 10.17
N SER A 105 -10.85 7.05 10.24
CA SER A 105 -10.03 7.05 11.45
C SER A 105 -8.75 7.85 11.21
N VAL A 106 -8.33 8.60 12.25
CA VAL A 106 -7.16 9.47 12.18
C VAL A 106 -6.32 9.38 13.46
N TYR A 107 -5.01 9.18 13.29
CA TYR A 107 -4.03 9.33 14.38
C TYR A 107 -3.61 10.78 14.60
N ALA A 108 -3.52 11.18 15.87
CA ALA A 108 -2.69 12.31 16.28
C ALA A 108 -1.23 11.88 16.49
N HIS A 109 -0.27 12.76 16.20
CA HIS A 109 1.15 12.41 16.27
C HIS A 109 1.91 13.35 17.20
N TRP A 110 2.23 12.89 18.42
CA TRP A 110 2.81 13.75 19.46
C TRP A 110 4.11 14.44 19.01
N ALA A 111 5.06 13.71 18.42
CA ALA A 111 6.29 14.30 17.89
C ALA A 111 6.09 15.37 16.80
N PHE A 112 5.01 15.30 16.03
CA PHE A 112 4.71 16.28 15.00
C PHE A 112 4.28 17.62 15.61
N HIS A 113 3.61 17.58 16.76
CA HIS A 113 3.08 18.74 17.49
C HIS A 113 4.03 19.29 18.56
N ALA A 114 4.89 18.46 19.14
CA ALA A 114 5.73 18.81 20.28
C ALA A 114 7.23 18.74 19.91
N PRO A 115 7.79 19.78 19.27
CA PRO A 115 9.21 19.80 18.90
C PRO A 115 10.16 19.77 20.11
N ASN A 116 9.68 20.21 21.28
CA ASN A 116 10.39 20.20 22.56
C ASN A 116 9.37 20.10 23.71
N ASN A 117 9.84 19.98 24.95
CA ASN A 117 8.98 19.77 26.12
C ASN A 117 8.21 21.02 26.60
N ASN A 118 8.41 22.18 25.98
CA ASN A 118 7.75 23.45 26.35
C ASN A 118 6.83 24.00 25.24
N THR A 119 6.84 23.37 24.06
CA THR A 119 6.15 23.90 22.87
C THR A 119 5.20 22.86 22.31
N LEU A 120 3.98 23.30 22.04
CA LEU A 120 2.93 22.50 21.42
C LEU A 120 2.25 23.33 20.33
N ASP A 121 2.20 22.81 19.10
CA ASP A 121 1.65 23.54 17.96
C ASP A 121 0.52 22.76 17.27
N PHE A 122 -0.70 23.29 17.36
CA PHE A 122 -1.89 22.84 16.64
C PHE A 122 -2.45 23.91 15.69
N THR A 123 -1.64 24.91 15.36
CA THR A 123 -2.10 26.14 14.70
C THR A 123 -1.49 26.34 13.30
N ASN A 124 -0.28 25.84 13.06
CA ASN A 124 0.42 26.07 11.80
C ASN A 124 0.25 24.94 10.78
N GLY A 125 -0.04 25.31 9.53
CA GLY A 125 -0.06 24.37 8.39
C GLY A 125 -0.89 23.11 8.66
N ALA A 126 -0.32 21.94 8.39
CA ALA A 126 -0.99 20.65 8.61
C ALA A 126 -1.10 20.24 10.09
N ARG A 127 -0.45 20.96 11.03
CA ARG A 127 -0.65 20.74 12.47
C ARG A 127 -2.02 21.25 12.93
N ASN A 128 -2.56 22.24 12.23
CA ASN A 128 -3.96 22.58 12.38
C ASN A 128 -4.82 21.62 11.54
N PHE A 129 -5.19 20.49 12.14
CA PHE A 129 -6.01 19.47 11.48
C PHE A 129 -7.52 19.67 11.71
N GLU A 130 -7.94 20.66 12.51
CA GLU A 130 -9.36 20.99 12.70
C GLU A 130 -10.12 21.23 11.38
N PRO A 131 -9.55 21.91 10.35
CA PRO A 131 -10.19 22.03 9.05
C PRO A 131 -10.47 20.69 8.36
N MET A 132 -9.69 19.64 8.63
CA MET A 132 -10.00 18.29 8.13
C MET A 132 -11.28 17.75 8.77
N LEU A 133 -11.50 18.02 10.06
CA LEU A 133 -12.72 17.64 10.77
C LEU A 133 -13.93 18.43 10.24
N ASP A 134 -13.75 19.72 9.94
CA ASP A 134 -14.78 20.52 9.26
C ASP A 134 -15.13 19.91 7.90
N ILE A 135 -14.13 19.54 7.09
CA ILE A 135 -14.35 18.89 5.80
C ILE A 135 -15.05 17.54 5.96
N ALA A 136 -14.67 16.72 6.95
CA ALA A 136 -15.32 15.43 7.21
C ALA A 136 -16.81 15.61 7.51
N LYS A 137 -17.16 16.60 8.34
CA LYS A 137 -18.55 16.99 8.60
C LYS A 137 -19.26 17.47 7.33
N GLU A 138 -18.62 18.32 6.53
CA GLU A 138 -19.20 18.84 5.29
C GLU A 138 -19.43 17.76 4.21
N VAL A 139 -18.55 16.77 4.14
CA VAL A 139 -18.66 15.64 3.19
C VAL A 139 -19.64 14.56 3.71
N GLY A 140 -19.91 14.55 5.01
CA GLY A 140 -20.79 13.58 5.65
C GLY A 140 -20.08 12.28 6.00
N LEU A 141 -19.01 12.39 6.77
CA LEU A 141 -18.24 11.28 7.34
C LEU A 141 -18.14 11.44 8.86
N PHE A 142 -18.35 10.35 9.57
CA PHE A 142 -17.97 10.20 10.97
C PHE A 142 -16.44 10.15 11.12
N VAL A 143 -15.95 10.47 12.31
CA VAL A 143 -14.53 10.39 12.66
C VAL A 143 -14.34 9.55 13.91
N THR A 144 -13.40 8.62 13.85
CA THR A 144 -12.76 8.00 15.02
C THR A 144 -11.45 8.74 15.27
N MET A 145 -11.35 9.45 16.39
CA MET A 145 -10.15 10.20 16.76
C MET A 145 -9.22 9.34 17.61
N ARG A 146 -8.07 8.94 17.07
CA ARG A 146 -7.08 8.11 17.77
C ARG A 146 -5.97 9.00 18.32
N GLY A 147 -6.14 9.41 19.57
CA GLY A 147 -5.42 10.53 20.16
C GLY A 147 -3.97 10.27 20.57
N GLY A 148 -3.58 9.01 20.71
CA GLY A 148 -2.26 8.64 21.28
C GLY A 148 -2.30 8.54 22.81
N PRO A 149 -1.20 8.84 23.54
CA PRO A 149 0.03 9.48 23.06
C PRO A 149 0.90 8.62 22.13
N TYR A 150 0.86 7.30 22.34
CA TYR A 150 1.53 6.32 21.48
C TYR A 150 0.60 5.89 20.33
N VAL A 151 1.12 5.81 19.11
CA VAL A 151 0.31 5.41 17.93
C VAL A 151 0.94 4.31 17.07
N ASN A 152 2.18 3.90 17.34
CA ASN A 152 2.93 2.96 16.50
C ASN A 152 3.10 3.47 15.05
N ALA A 153 2.10 3.24 14.20
CA ALA A 153 1.91 3.79 12.86
C ALA A 153 3.11 3.71 11.89
N GLU A 154 4.08 2.84 12.14
CA GLU A 154 5.39 2.80 11.47
C GLU A 154 6.05 4.19 11.38
N THR A 155 5.91 4.99 12.43
CA THR A 155 6.56 6.30 12.56
C THR A 155 7.70 6.25 13.59
N THR A 156 8.66 7.17 13.48
CA THR A 156 9.79 7.28 14.41
C THR A 156 9.30 7.36 15.86
N ALA A 157 9.92 6.57 16.75
CA ALA A 157 9.52 6.43 18.15
C ALA A 157 8.06 5.95 18.35
N GLY A 158 7.40 5.44 17.31
CA GLY A 158 5.97 5.12 17.33
C GLY A 158 5.06 6.30 17.69
N GLY A 159 5.51 7.51 17.42
CA GLY A 159 4.74 8.75 17.54
C GLY A 159 5.06 9.58 18.77
N PHE A 160 5.81 9.03 19.74
CA PHE A 160 6.25 9.78 20.92
C PHE A 160 6.96 11.07 20.54
N ALA A 161 6.83 12.10 21.37
CA ALA A 161 7.68 13.26 21.21
C ALA A 161 9.15 12.87 21.32
N LEU A 162 9.97 13.29 20.35
CA LEU A 162 11.30 12.71 20.19
C LEU A 162 12.23 13.02 21.36
N TRP A 163 12.05 14.14 22.07
CA TRP A 163 12.81 14.45 23.28
C TRP A 163 12.58 13.45 24.43
N THR A 164 11.54 12.59 24.35
CA THR A 164 11.30 11.50 25.32
C THR A 164 12.23 10.30 25.13
N THR A 165 12.89 10.16 23.97
CA THR A 165 13.77 9.01 23.65
C THR A 165 15.07 8.99 24.47
N THR A 166 15.41 10.11 25.12
CA THR A 166 16.58 10.25 26.02
C THR A 166 16.57 9.26 27.19
N GLY A 167 15.40 8.77 27.60
CA GLY A 167 15.23 7.95 28.82
C GLY A 167 15.09 8.78 30.10
N ALA A 168 15.15 10.12 30.03
CA ALA A 168 14.96 10.99 31.19
C ALA A 168 13.57 10.87 31.83
N TYR A 169 12.58 10.41 31.06
CA TYR A 169 11.17 10.33 31.43
C TYR A 169 10.78 8.96 32.01
N GLY A 170 11.74 8.07 32.24
CA GLY A 170 11.48 6.72 32.75
C GLY A 170 11.00 5.76 31.66
N PRO A 171 10.44 4.61 32.04
CA PRO A 171 9.78 3.72 31.10
C PRO A 171 8.63 4.45 30.40
N LEU A 172 8.44 4.17 29.10
CA LEU A 172 7.34 4.72 28.33
C LEU A 172 6.11 3.80 28.41
N ARG A 173 4.91 4.36 28.21
CA ARG A 173 3.62 3.63 28.24
C ARG A 173 3.32 2.97 29.59
N ASN A 174 3.65 3.64 30.68
CA ASN A 174 3.28 3.25 32.05
C ASN A 174 2.96 4.50 32.90
N ASN A 175 2.72 4.30 34.18
CA ASN A 175 2.41 5.35 35.15
C ASN A 175 3.65 6.05 35.78
N ASP A 176 4.82 6.06 35.13
CA ASP A 176 5.95 6.87 35.65
C ASP A 176 5.54 8.35 35.64
N PRO A 177 5.59 9.07 36.78
CA PRO A 177 5.07 10.43 36.86
C PRO A 177 5.80 11.41 35.93
N ARG A 178 7.03 11.10 35.51
CA ARG A 178 7.77 11.92 34.52
C ARG A 178 7.21 11.72 33.12
N TYR A 179 6.84 10.49 32.75
CA TYR A 179 6.18 10.21 31.49
C TYR A 179 4.74 10.77 31.50
N THR A 180 4.00 10.59 32.59
CA THR A 180 2.69 11.22 32.79
C THR A 180 2.75 12.72 32.55
N ALA A 181 3.61 13.44 33.25
CA ALA A 181 3.79 14.88 33.07
C ALA A 181 4.21 15.28 31.64
N ALA A 182 4.93 14.40 30.92
CA ALA A 182 5.37 14.67 29.56
C ALA A 182 4.21 14.62 28.56
N TRP A 183 3.35 13.59 28.62
CA TRP A 183 2.26 13.46 27.65
C TRP A 183 1.04 14.32 27.97
N THR A 184 0.83 14.72 29.24
CA THR A 184 -0.38 15.46 29.67
C THR A 184 -0.68 16.68 28.78
N PRO A 185 0.25 17.61 28.50
CA PRO A 185 -0.09 18.80 27.70
C PRO A 185 -0.55 18.48 26.28
N PHE A 186 -0.01 17.42 25.67
CA PHE A 186 -0.43 16.97 24.34
C PHE A 186 -1.83 16.36 24.39
N MET A 187 -2.11 15.48 25.36
CA MET A 187 -3.42 14.85 25.49
C MET A 187 -4.51 15.84 25.91
N ASP A 188 -4.21 16.82 26.75
CA ASP A 188 -5.13 17.90 27.11
C ASP A 188 -5.68 18.59 25.85
N GLU A 189 -4.80 18.98 24.93
CA GLU A 189 -5.19 19.68 23.71
C GLU A 189 -5.90 18.76 22.71
N ILE A 190 -5.42 17.52 22.54
CA ILE A 190 -6.12 16.52 21.71
C ILE A 190 -7.53 16.25 22.22
N ASN A 191 -7.70 16.11 23.54
CA ASN A 191 -9.01 15.87 24.15
C ASN A 191 -9.89 17.12 24.09
N ARG A 192 -9.32 18.33 24.19
CA ARG A 192 -10.06 19.59 23.96
C ARG A 192 -10.58 19.70 22.52
N ILE A 193 -9.75 19.35 21.53
CA ILE A 193 -10.17 19.30 20.11
C ILE A 193 -11.23 18.21 19.90
N THR A 194 -11.03 17.03 20.49
CA THR A 194 -12.00 15.92 20.44
C THR A 194 -13.35 16.33 21.02
N ALA A 195 -13.36 16.94 22.20
CA ALA A 195 -14.56 17.46 22.85
C ALA A 195 -15.22 18.59 22.05
N LYS A 196 -14.46 19.44 21.35
CA LYS A 196 -15.02 20.44 20.44
C LYS A 196 -15.74 19.81 19.25
N TYR A 197 -15.19 18.74 18.69
CA TYR A 197 -15.64 18.13 17.43
C TYR A 197 -16.44 16.83 17.59
N GLN A 198 -16.78 16.42 18.81
CA GLN A 198 -17.65 15.27 19.02
C GLN A 198 -19.10 15.54 18.60
N LEU A 199 -19.80 14.45 18.25
CA LEU A 199 -21.15 14.47 17.71
C LEU A 199 -22.14 15.25 18.58
N THR A 200 -22.04 15.13 19.91
CA THR A 200 -22.94 15.84 20.84
C THR A 200 -22.79 17.36 20.80
N ASN A 201 -21.66 17.86 20.27
CA ASN A 201 -21.39 19.28 20.04
C ASN A 201 -21.53 19.65 18.55
N GLY A 202 -22.16 18.77 17.75
CA GLY A 202 -22.43 18.95 16.34
C GLY A 202 -21.23 18.73 15.43
N GLY A 203 -20.13 18.15 15.92
CA GLY A 203 -18.99 17.75 15.06
C GLY A 203 -19.11 16.31 14.54
N PRO A 204 -18.11 15.81 13.79
CA PRO A 204 -18.16 14.47 13.19
C PRO A 204 -17.62 13.34 14.08
N ILE A 205 -16.97 13.64 15.22
CA ILE A 205 -16.29 12.61 16.02
C ILE A 205 -17.32 11.79 16.82
N VAL A 206 -17.35 10.48 16.58
CA VAL A 206 -18.29 9.54 17.22
C VAL A 206 -17.59 8.56 18.16
N LEU A 207 -16.30 8.33 17.97
CA LEU A 207 -15.47 7.47 18.81
C LEU A 207 -14.14 8.16 19.05
N THR A 208 -13.53 7.90 20.20
CA THR A 208 -12.13 8.23 20.44
C THR A 208 -11.37 7.04 20.96
N GLN A 209 -10.12 6.88 20.52
CA GLN A 209 -9.20 5.89 21.07
C GLN A 209 -8.15 6.58 21.91
N ILE A 210 -7.90 6.04 23.09
CA ILE A 210 -6.72 6.33 23.89
C ILE A 210 -5.71 5.20 23.73
N GLU A 211 -4.42 5.55 23.76
CA GLU A 211 -3.35 4.58 23.53
C GLU A 211 -3.45 3.91 22.13
N ASN A 212 -2.59 2.94 21.88
CA ASN A 212 -2.59 2.09 20.70
C ASN A 212 -1.96 0.72 20.96
N GLU A 213 -2.70 -0.35 20.69
CA GLU A 213 -2.20 -1.73 20.76
C GLU A 213 -1.54 -2.09 22.11
N ILE A 214 -2.05 -1.55 23.22
CA ILE A 214 -1.57 -1.92 24.54
C ILE A 214 -2.20 -3.25 24.94
N CYS A 215 -1.39 -4.32 24.90
CA CYS A 215 -1.82 -5.61 25.42
C CYS A 215 -1.64 -5.65 26.93
N CYS A 216 -2.20 -6.71 27.53
CA CYS A 216 -1.67 -7.28 28.76
C CYS A 216 -2.01 -6.46 30.02
N GLN A 217 -3.30 -6.12 30.18
CA GLN A 217 -3.88 -5.63 31.45
C GLN A 217 -3.50 -6.51 32.67
N ARG A 218 -3.10 -7.76 32.41
CA ARG A 218 -2.71 -8.74 33.41
C ARG A 218 -1.33 -9.32 33.11
N ASN A 219 -0.59 -9.58 34.18
CA ASN A 219 0.66 -10.34 34.18
C ASN A 219 0.41 -11.82 33.85
N SER A 220 1.49 -12.57 33.60
CA SER A 220 1.44 -14.00 33.30
C SER A 220 0.83 -14.86 34.41
N ASP A 221 0.80 -14.37 35.66
CA ASP A 221 0.15 -15.02 36.81
C ASP A 221 -1.34 -14.65 36.98
N GLY A 222 -1.88 -13.80 36.10
CA GLY A 222 -3.26 -13.33 36.12
C GLY A 222 -3.53 -12.10 37.00
N SER A 223 -2.55 -11.63 37.76
CA SER A 223 -2.63 -10.37 38.52
C SER A 223 -2.67 -9.16 37.58
N LEU A 224 -3.23 -8.04 38.01
CA LEU A 224 -3.23 -6.80 37.22
C LEU A 224 -1.82 -6.23 37.08
N ASP A 225 -1.47 -5.77 35.87
CA ASP A 225 -0.27 -4.95 35.64
C ASP A 225 -0.57 -3.51 36.06
N ILE A 226 -0.37 -3.22 37.36
CA ILE A 226 -0.75 -1.94 37.97
C ILE A 226 -0.15 -0.73 37.22
N PRO A 227 1.15 -0.71 36.86
CA PRO A 227 1.72 0.39 36.07
C PRO A 227 1.00 0.69 34.75
N ILE A 228 0.55 -0.33 34.02
CA ILE A 228 -0.19 -0.15 32.77
C ILE A 228 -1.65 0.22 33.04
N VAL A 229 -2.27 -0.42 34.04
CA VAL A 229 -3.66 -0.16 34.43
C VAL A 229 -3.84 1.30 34.90
N ASP A 230 -2.99 1.78 35.79
CA ASP A 230 -3.04 3.18 36.26
C ASP A 230 -2.82 4.16 35.11
N TYR A 231 -1.91 3.87 34.18
CA TYR A 231 -1.70 4.68 32.98
C TYR A 231 -2.94 4.75 32.07
N MET A 232 -3.63 3.63 31.87
CA MET A 232 -4.88 3.62 31.10
C MET A 232 -5.98 4.41 31.80
N ILE A 233 -6.07 4.33 33.15
CA ILE A 233 -7.00 5.16 33.94
C ILE A 233 -6.67 6.64 33.77
N ASP A 234 -5.40 7.04 33.91
CA ASP A 234 -4.97 8.44 33.78
C ASP A 234 -5.37 9.02 32.40
N LEU A 235 -5.21 8.24 31.33
CA LEU A 235 -5.62 8.67 29.98
C LEU A 235 -7.15 8.79 29.83
N GLN A 236 -7.92 7.88 30.44
CA GLN A 236 -9.38 7.96 30.45
C GLN A 236 -9.86 9.19 31.22
N GLU A 237 -9.36 9.39 32.44
CA GLU A 237 -9.69 10.53 33.29
C GLU A 237 -9.34 11.83 32.59
N ASN A 238 -8.15 11.91 31.96
CA ASN A 238 -7.76 13.06 31.17
C ASN A 238 -8.77 13.37 30.05
N ALA A 239 -9.25 12.37 29.31
CA ALA A 239 -10.26 12.56 28.28
C ALA A 239 -11.59 13.07 28.86
N ARG A 240 -12.06 12.47 29.96
CA ARG A 240 -13.31 12.88 30.62
C ARG A 240 -13.23 14.29 31.20
N ASP A 241 -12.11 14.64 31.83
CA ASP A 241 -11.87 15.97 32.42
C ASP A 241 -11.87 17.08 31.37
N HIS A 242 -11.49 16.76 30.12
CA HIS A 242 -11.52 17.68 28.99
C HIS A 242 -12.84 17.66 28.20
N GLY A 243 -13.88 17.01 28.73
CA GLY A 243 -15.24 17.07 28.22
C GLY A 243 -15.57 16.03 27.14
N VAL A 244 -14.74 14.99 26.98
CA VAL A 244 -15.04 13.89 26.06
C VAL A 244 -16.13 13.00 26.66
N VAL A 245 -17.33 13.05 26.08
CA VAL A 245 -18.49 12.25 26.56
C VAL A 245 -18.91 11.09 25.64
N ILE A 246 -18.30 11.01 24.45
CA ILE A 246 -18.48 9.91 23.49
C ILE A 246 -17.70 8.64 23.93
N PRO A 247 -17.98 7.47 23.34
CA PRO A 247 -17.30 6.23 23.71
C PRO A 247 -15.78 6.29 23.49
N ILE A 248 -15.05 5.82 24.49
CA ILE A 248 -13.61 5.53 24.39
C ILE A 248 -13.45 4.07 23.96
N ILE A 249 -12.60 3.81 22.97
CA ILE A 249 -12.37 2.48 22.40
C ILE A 249 -10.95 1.97 22.70
N THR A 250 -10.75 0.66 22.60
CA THR A 250 -9.43 0.04 22.42
C THR A 250 -9.21 -0.46 21.01
N ASN A 251 -7.94 -0.75 20.71
CA ASN A 251 -7.54 -1.65 19.65
C ASN A 251 -6.57 -2.71 20.20
N ALA A 252 -7.07 -3.90 20.50
CA ALA A 252 -6.25 -4.98 21.01
C ALA A 252 -5.37 -5.56 19.88
N PRO A 253 -4.05 -5.72 20.09
CA PRO A 253 -3.15 -6.21 19.05
C PRO A 253 -3.28 -7.71 18.84
N ASN A 254 -3.42 -8.16 17.59
CA ASN A 254 -3.50 -9.58 17.20
C ASN A 254 -4.74 -10.32 17.73
N PHE A 255 -5.20 -11.31 16.95
CA PHE A 255 -6.40 -12.13 17.20
C PHE A 255 -6.52 -12.72 18.61
N ASP A 256 -5.40 -13.01 19.30
CA ASP A 256 -5.41 -13.69 20.60
C ASP A 256 -5.40 -12.76 21.83
N THR A 257 -5.28 -11.43 21.66
CA THR A 257 -5.26 -10.50 22.79
C THR A 257 -6.67 -10.22 23.30
N ARG A 258 -6.87 -10.20 24.63
CA ARG A 258 -8.19 -10.10 25.29
C ARG A 258 -8.18 -9.15 26.50
N SER A 259 -7.65 -7.95 26.33
CA SER A 259 -7.54 -6.95 27.41
C SER A 259 -8.55 -5.82 27.25
N TRP A 260 -8.88 -5.14 28.35
CA TRP A 260 -9.63 -3.86 28.36
C TRP A 260 -11.10 -3.94 27.96
N SER A 261 -11.68 -5.13 27.91
CA SER A 261 -13.12 -5.32 27.70
C SER A 261 -13.89 -5.27 29.02
N THR A 262 -15.06 -4.63 29.01
CA THR A 262 -15.99 -4.66 30.15
C THR A 262 -16.61 -6.03 30.38
N ASP A 263 -16.59 -6.92 29.39
CA ASP A 263 -17.28 -8.21 29.43
C ASP A 263 -16.33 -9.39 29.77
N TYR A 264 -15.01 -9.19 29.65
CA TYR A 264 -14.02 -10.25 29.79
C TYR A 264 -12.98 -9.93 30.86
N LEU A 265 -13.05 -10.64 31.98
CA LEU A 265 -12.19 -10.44 33.16
C LEU A 265 -12.08 -8.97 33.58
N PRO A 266 -13.21 -8.24 33.73
CA PRO A 266 -13.20 -6.82 34.02
C PRO A 266 -12.41 -6.51 35.32
N GLY A 267 -11.72 -5.39 35.29
CA GLY A 267 -10.87 -4.80 36.32
C GLY A 267 -11.06 -3.27 36.32
N PRO A 268 -9.98 -2.49 36.48
CA PRO A 268 -9.96 -1.06 36.18
C PRO A 268 -9.33 -0.75 34.82
N GLY A 269 -9.69 0.39 34.23
CA GLY A 269 -9.13 0.89 32.96
C GLY A 269 -9.76 0.29 31.70
N GLU A 270 -10.92 -0.36 31.79
CA GLU A 270 -11.70 -0.88 30.65
C GLU A 270 -12.25 0.27 29.81
N GLN A 271 -12.30 0.05 28.50
CA GLN A 271 -12.88 1.02 27.58
C GLN A 271 -14.35 0.68 27.27
N ASP A 272 -15.09 1.67 26.78
CA ASP A 272 -16.53 1.55 26.52
C ASP A 272 -16.83 0.49 25.45
N ILE A 273 -16.03 0.45 24.38
CA ILE A 273 -16.14 -0.53 23.29
C ILE A 273 -14.77 -1.19 23.04
N TYR A 274 -14.76 -2.52 23.11
CA TYR A 274 -13.62 -3.35 22.79
C TYR A 274 -13.41 -3.44 21.28
N GLY A 275 -12.20 -3.15 20.81
CA GLY A 275 -11.79 -3.36 19.43
C GLY A 275 -10.66 -4.38 19.31
N LEU A 276 -10.66 -5.13 18.20
CA LEU A 276 -9.61 -6.10 17.87
C LEU A 276 -8.96 -5.75 16.53
N ASP A 277 -7.63 -5.70 16.50
CA ASP A 277 -6.89 -5.54 15.25
C ASP A 277 -6.54 -6.89 14.62
N SER A 278 -6.58 -6.95 13.29
CA SER A 278 -6.22 -8.17 12.58
C SER A 278 -5.62 -7.92 11.19
N TYR A 279 -4.47 -8.55 10.97
CA TYR A 279 -3.73 -8.57 9.72
C TYR A 279 -3.53 -10.02 9.23
N PRO A 280 -4.58 -10.65 8.66
CA PRO A 280 -4.66 -12.10 8.51
C PRO A 280 -3.72 -12.71 7.46
N LEU A 281 -3.05 -11.92 6.62
CA LEU A 281 -2.04 -12.42 5.66
C LEU A 281 -0.61 -12.23 6.17
N CYS A 282 -0.01 -11.08 5.87
CA CYS A 282 1.32 -10.70 6.32
C CYS A 282 1.30 -9.23 6.71
N TRP A 283 2.04 -8.91 7.77
CA TRP A 283 2.13 -7.57 8.34
C TRP A 283 2.94 -6.64 7.43
N SER A 284 3.93 -7.19 6.72
CA SER A 284 4.80 -6.46 5.81
C SER A 284 4.82 -7.05 4.41
N CYS A 285 5.35 -6.30 3.45
CA CYS A 285 5.62 -6.81 2.10
C CYS A 285 6.86 -7.72 2.02
N ASN A 286 7.38 -8.21 3.15
CA ASN A 286 8.30 -9.35 3.16
C ASN A 286 7.49 -10.65 3.00
N LEU A 287 7.42 -11.18 1.78
CA LEU A 287 6.60 -12.35 1.47
C LEU A 287 7.02 -13.63 2.22
N ALA A 288 8.23 -13.68 2.79
CA ALA A 288 8.65 -14.78 3.66
C ALA A 288 7.91 -14.82 5.00
N GLU A 289 7.32 -13.69 5.44
CA GLU A 289 6.51 -13.58 6.66
C GLU A 289 5.06 -14.01 6.43
N CYS A 290 4.60 -14.05 5.17
CA CYS A 290 3.25 -14.50 4.85
C CYS A 290 3.16 -15.99 5.20
N GLY A 291 2.46 -16.31 6.28
CA GLY A 291 2.37 -17.67 6.79
C GLY A 291 1.74 -18.65 5.79
N SER A 292 2.07 -19.94 5.94
CA SER A 292 1.39 -21.03 5.21
C SER A 292 -0.06 -21.24 5.67
N GLY A 293 -0.50 -20.61 6.76
CA GLY A 293 -1.73 -20.92 7.50
C GLY A 293 -3.02 -20.82 6.69
N SER A 294 -3.78 -21.91 6.66
CA SER A 294 -5.00 -22.11 5.86
C SER A 294 -6.31 -21.66 6.54
N ALA A 295 -6.28 -20.84 7.59
CA ALA A 295 -7.43 -20.73 8.50
C ALA A 295 -8.25 -19.46 8.28
N SER A 296 -9.52 -19.64 7.91
CA SER A 296 -10.59 -18.72 8.30
C SER A 296 -10.38 -18.30 9.76
N VAL A 297 -10.21 -17.00 10.01
CA VAL A 297 -10.10 -16.48 11.38
C VAL A 297 -11.51 -16.31 11.93
N ALA A 298 -11.80 -16.97 13.06
CA ALA A 298 -13.12 -17.02 13.67
C ALA A 298 -13.36 -15.80 14.57
N TYR A 299 -13.45 -14.60 13.97
CA TYR A 299 -13.64 -13.35 14.70
C TYR A 299 -14.90 -13.33 15.56
N ALA A 300 -15.98 -13.93 15.09
CA ALA A 300 -17.21 -13.96 15.85
C ALA A 300 -17.05 -14.78 17.15
N ASP A 301 -16.31 -15.89 17.12
CA ASP A 301 -16.07 -16.70 18.32
C ASP A 301 -15.21 -15.94 19.33
N HIS A 302 -14.27 -15.12 18.86
CA HIS A 302 -13.50 -14.22 19.73
C HIS A 302 -14.39 -13.18 20.40
N PHE A 303 -15.20 -12.44 19.64
CA PHE A 303 -16.09 -11.43 20.22
C PHE A 303 -17.19 -12.03 21.12
N ASP A 304 -17.71 -13.21 20.79
CA ASP A 304 -18.67 -13.93 21.64
C ASP A 304 -18.06 -14.32 23.00
N ILE A 305 -16.73 -14.41 23.11
CA ILE A 305 -16.01 -14.63 24.37
C ILE A 305 -15.63 -13.30 25.05
N VAL A 306 -15.12 -12.35 24.29
CA VAL A 306 -14.43 -11.17 24.84
C VAL A 306 -15.36 -9.98 25.06
N SER A 307 -16.34 -9.79 24.19
CA SER A 307 -17.25 -8.64 24.23
C SER A 307 -18.66 -8.98 23.75
N PRO A 308 -19.31 -10.04 24.29
CA PRO A 308 -20.60 -10.54 23.80
C PRO A 308 -21.74 -9.54 23.88
N THR A 309 -21.68 -8.50 24.72
CA THR A 309 -22.73 -7.47 24.82
C THR A 309 -22.48 -6.25 23.93
N GLN A 310 -21.35 -6.23 23.23
CA GLN A 310 -20.87 -5.11 22.42
C GLN A 310 -20.85 -5.47 20.93
N PRO A 311 -20.81 -4.48 20.02
CA PRO A 311 -20.65 -4.75 18.61
C PRO A 311 -19.24 -5.26 18.32
N SER A 312 -19.13 -6.24 17.42
CA SER A 312 -17.83 -6.69 16.91
C SER A 312 -17.18 -5.55 16.13
N PHE A 313 -16.04 -5.06 16.61
CA PHE A 313 -15.33 -3.91 16.06
C PHE A 313 -13.88 -4.23 15.71
N MET A 314 -13.50 -3.88 14.48
CA MET A 314 -12.13 -3.91 13.96
C MET A 314 -11.60 -2.47 13.78
N PRO A 315 -10.92 -1.89 14.79
CA PRO A 315 -10.28 -0.58 14.66
C PRO A 315 -9.15 -0.59 13.62
N GLU A 316 -8.46 -1.70 13.44
CA GLU A 316 -7.56 -1.93 12.31
C GLU A 316 -7.80 -3.30 11.69
N PHE A 317 -8.41 -3.29 10.51
CA PHE A 317 -8.37 -4.43 9.63
C PHE A 317 -7.48 -4.15 8.43
N GLN A 318 -6.74 -5.17 8.00
CA GLN A 318 -5.80 -5.08 6.90
C GLN A 318 -6.37 -4.44 5.62
N GLY A 319 -5.98 -3.19 5.40
CA GLY A 319 -6.15 -2.41 4.17
C GLY A 319 -4.96 -2.57 3.22
N GLY A 320 -3.81 -3.04 3.70
CA GLY A 320 -2.57 -3.21 2.94
C GLY A 320 -1.43 -3.79 3.80
N SER A 321 -0.18 -3.47 3.49
CA SER A 321 0.99 -3.81 4.31
C SER A 321 2.08 -2.74 4.17
N TYR A 322 2.83 -2.50 5.25
CA TYR A 322 4.00 -1.63 5.14
C TYR A 322 5.11 -2.30 4.33
N ASN A 323 5.97 -1.47 3.71
CA ASN A 323 7.09 -1.95 2.91
C ASN A 323 8.41 -1.71 3.65
N PRO A 324 9.11 -2.77 4.12
CA PRO A 324 10.35 -2.61 4.86
C PRO A 324 11.52 -2.20 3.93
N TRP A 325 12.64 -1.78 4.53
CA TRP A 325 13.88 -1.59 3.78
C TRP A 325 14.26 -2.84 2.97
N GLY A 326 14.48 -2.66 1.66
CA GLY A 326 14.78 -3.77 0.75
C GLY A 326 13.55 -4.61 0.33
N GLY A 327 12.34 -4.19 0.70
CA GLY A 327 11.09 -4.77 0.21
C GLY A 327 10.81 -4.47 -1.27
N PRO A 328 9.78 -5.10 -1.86
CA PRO A 328 9.47 -4.96 -3.29
C PRO A 328 9.10 -3.53 -3.68
N GLN A 329 9.49 -3.12 -4.89
CA GLN A 329 9.09 -1.82 -5.46
C GLN A 329 7.57 -1.73 -5.59
N GLY A 330 6.98 -0.64 -5.08
CA GLY A 330 5.52 -0.43 -5.12
C GLY A 330 4.74 -1.28 -4.11
N GLY A 331 5.41 -1.90 -3.14
CA GLY A 331 4.78 -2.75 -2.13
C GLY A 331 4.41 -4.13 -2.67
N CYS A 332 3.33 -4.71 -2.15
CA CYS A 332 2.91 -6.09 -2.40
C CYS A 332 1.44 -6.19 -2.88
N PRO A 333 1.04 -5.42 -3.92
CA PRO A 333 -0.35 -5.38 -4.38
C PRO A 333 -0.86 -6.72 -4.93
N GLY A 334 0.03 -7.64 -5.33
CA GLY A 334 -0.36 -8.98 -5.78
C GLY A 334 -0.96 -9.85 -4.66
N ASN A 335 -0.54 -9.66 -3.41
CA ASN A 335 -1.01 -10.46 -2.27
C ASN A 335 -2.27 -9.86 -1.62
N ILE A 336 -2.42 -8.54 -1.68
CA ILE A 336 -3.48 -7.79 -1.00
C ILE A 336 -4.29 -6.97 -2.01
N GLY A 337 -4.51 -7.53 -3.21
CA GLY A 337 -5.24 -6.92 -4.31
C GLY A 337 -6.76 -7.12 -4.24
N PRO A 338 -7.49 -6.97 -5.37
CA PRO A 338 -8.94 -7.13 -5.40
C PRO A 338 -9.45 -8.49 -4.90
N ASN A 339 -8.70 -9.58 -5.12
CA ASN A 339 -9.10 -10.90 -4.62
C ASN A 339 -9.06 -11.00 -3.09
N PHE A 340 -8.08 -10.35 -2.44
CA PHE A 340 -8.04 -10.24 -0.99
C PHE A 340 -9.27 -9.50 -0.47
N VAL A 341 -9.57 -8.33 -1.05
CA VAL A 341 -10.76 -7.54 -0.73
C VAL A 341 -12.03 -8.38 -0.91
N SER A 342 -12.12 -9.08 -2.04
CA SER A 342 -13.28 -9.90 -2.40
C SER A 342 -13.57 -10.99 -1.36
N MET A 343 -12.52 -11.62 -0.84
CA MET A 343 -12.62 -12.67 0.18
C MET A 343 -12.77 -12.11 1.59
N TYR A 344 -11.82 -11.31 2.06
CA TYR A 344 -11.68 -11.00 3.49
C TYR A 344 -12.67 -9.93 3.98
N TYR A 345 -13.08 -8.96 3.15
CA TYR A 345 -14.05 -7.95 3.61
C TYR A 345 -15.46 -8.53 3.67
N ARG A 346 -15.80 -9.49 2.78
CA ARG A 346 -17.03 -10.27 2.90
C ARG A 346 -16.96 -11.25 4.07
N HIS A 347 -15.78 -11.81 4.36
CA HIS A 347 -15.55 -12.64 5.56
C HIS A 347 -15.81 -11.86 6.86
N LEU A 348 -15.46 -10.58 6.93
CA LEU A 348 -15.82 -9.75 8.11
C LEU A 348 -17.33 -9.65 8.32
N ALA A 349 -18.11 -9.48 7.25
CA ALA A 349 -19.56 -9.54 7.35
C ALA A 349 -20.02 -10.93 7.81
N ALA A 350 -19.45 -12.01 7.25
CA ALA A 350 -19.72 -13.39 7.68
C ALA A 350 -19.49 -13.58 9.18
N GLU A 351 -18.48 -12.91 9.74
CA GLU A 351 -18.14 -12.95 11.17
C GLU A 351 -18.90 -11.91 12.03
N ARG A 352 -20.01 -11.35 11.51
CA ARG A 352 -20.87 -10.38 12.24
C ARG A 352 -20.11 -9.13 12.70
N VAL A 353 -19.07 -8.72 11.98
CA VAL A 353 -18.36 -7.47 12.24
C VAL A 353 -19.14 -6.32 11.61
N THR A 354 -19.67 -5.43 12.44
CA THR A 354 -20.51 -4.29 12.03
C THR A 354 -19.82 -2.94 12.16
N MET A 355 -18.62 -2.92 12.75
CA MET A 355 -17.74 -1.76 12.79
C MET A 355 -16.37 -2.16 12.24
N ILE A 356 -15.97 -1.58 11.12
CA ILE A 356 -14.74 -1.94 10.41
C ILE A 356 -14.01 -0.67 10.00
N ASN A 357 -12.74 -0.58 10.36
CA ASN A 357 -11.83 0.45 9.86
C ASN A 357 -10.66 -0.19 9.12
N LEU A 358 -10.45 0.22 7.86
CA LEU A 358 -9.38 -0.32 7.01
C LEU A 358 -8.06 0.43 7.24
N TYR A 359 -7.05 -0.27 7.76
CA TYR A 359 -5.70 0.25 7.98
C TYR A 359 -4.73 -0.29 6.91
N MET A 360 -4.22 0.49 5.96
CA MET A 360 -4.60 1.87 5.59
C MET A 360 -5.64 1.87 4.45
N LEU A 361 -6.51 2.89 4.43
CA LEU A 361 -7.29 3.24 3.23
C LEU A 361 -6.49 4.18 2.30
N PHE A 362 -5.75 5.11 2.89
CA PHE A 362 -4.72 5.92 2.24
C PHE A 362 -3.55 6.09 3.19
N GLY A 363 -2.35 5.65 2.80
CA GLY A 363 -1.20 5.71 3.68
C GLY A 363 -0.42 7.03 3.65
N GLY A 364 -0.14 7.58 2.47
CA GLY A 364 0.60 8.85 2.31
C GLY A 364 2.12 8.68 2.37
N GLN A 365 2.83 9.68 2.91
CA GLN A 365 4.30 9.73 2.87
C GLN A 365 4.94 9.99 4.23
N ASN A 366 6.04 9.29 4.52
CA ASN A 366 6.95 9.57 5.64
C ASN A 366 7.97 10.66 5.23
N TRP A 367 7.50 11.86 4.92
CA TRP A 367 8.39 12.99 4.61
C TRP A 367 9.20 13.39 5.85
N GLY A 368 10.33 14.04 5.62
CA GLY A 368 11.24 14.37 6.72
C GLY A 368 11.77 13.11 7.43
N GLY A 369 12.00 13.25 8.74
CA GLY A 369 12.36 12.16 9.64
C GLY A 369 11.17 11.43 10.27
N LEU A 370 10.00 11.38 9.60
CA LEU A 370 8.80 10.71 10.14
C LEU A 370 8.92 9.18 10.15
N ALA A 371 9.66 8.56 9.24
CA ALA A 371 9.72 7.10 9.16
C ALA A 371 10.28 6.46 10.45
N THR A 372 9.70 5.33 10.87
CA THR A 372 10.43 4.40 11.76
C THR A 372 11.65 3.81 11.03
N ASN A 373 12.60 3.24 11.78
CA ASN A 373 13.77 2.61 11.19
C ASN A 373 13.46 1.37 10.33
N LEU A 374 12.25 0.81 10.40
CA LEU A 374 11.84 -0.37 9.62
C LEU A 374 11.43 -0.05 8.17
N VAL A 375 10.88 1.15 7.93
CA VAL A 375 10.27 1.54 6.65
C VAL A 375 11.04 2.67 5.98
N SER A 376 10.81 2.84 4.69
CA SER A 376 11.38 3.93 3.91
C SER A 376 10.42 5.13 3.84
N THR A 377 10.68 6.04 2.90
CA THR A 377 9.89 7.27 2.74
C THR A 377 8.46 7.02 2.26
N SER A 378 8.25 6.05 1.36
CA SER A 378 6.89 5.74 0.88
C SER A 378 6.10 5.04 1.98
N TYR A 379 4.86 5.50 2.17
CA TYR A 379 3.87 4.79 2.97
C TYR A 379 2.60 4.55 2.13
N ASP A 380 2.76 4.23 0.84
CA ASP A 380 1.65 3.82 -0.05
C ASP A 380 0.83 2.66 0.54
N TYR A 381 1.53 1.77 1.26
CA TYR A 381 0.96 0.66 2.01
C TYR A 381 0.28 -0.41 1.12
N SER A 382 0.35 -0.28 -0.22
CA SER A 382 -0.54 -1.01 -1.13
C SER A 382 -2.02 -0.83 -0.77
N ALA A 383 -2.36 0.35 -0.23
CA ALA A 383 -3.72 0.71 0.19
C ALA A 383 -4.68 0.82 -1.02
N PRO A 384 -6.00 0.80 -0.81
CA PRO A 384 -6.95 1.02 -1.90
C PRO A 384 -6.73 2.37 -2.62
N ILE A 385 -6.42 3.44 -1.89
CA ILE A 385 -5.99 4.72 -2.48
C ILE A 385 -4.46 4.77 -2.44
N GLN A 386 -3.84 4.89 -3.61
CA GLN A 386 -2.37 4.97 -3.74
C GLN A 386 -1.82 6.25 -3.10
N GLU A 387 -0.53 6.28 -2.78
CA GLU A 387 0.20 7.48 -2.30
C GLU A 387 0.01 8.70 -3.24
N SER A 388 -0.10 8.43 -4.54
CA SER A 388 -0.40 9.41 -5.59
C SER A 388 -1.85 9.91 -5.63
N ARG A 389 -2.70 9.40 -4.72
CA ARG A 389 -4.16 9.55 -4.64
C ARG A 389 -4.95 8.95 -5.80
N ILE A 390 -4.30 8.18 -6.67
CA ILE A 390 -4.96 7.45 -7.75
C ILE A 390 -5.76 6.28 -7.17
N ILE A 391 -6.96 6.07 -7.70
CA ILE A 391 -7.81 4.90 -7.43
C ILE A 391 -7.79 3.91 -8.60
N ALA A 392 -7.83 2.61 -8.27
CA ALA A 392 -7.75 1.49 -9.21
C ALA A 392 -8.58 0.28 -8.73
N ASP A 393 -8.38 -0.91 -9.29
CA ASP A 393 -9.22 -2.10 -9.07
C ASP A 393 -9.45 -2.47 -7.60
N LYS A 394 -8.44 -2.34 -6.74
CA LYS A 394 -8.58 -2.61 -5.30
C LYS A 394 -9.57 -1.64 -4.64
N PHE A 395 -9.50 -0.35 -4.98
CA PHE A 395 -10.46 0.65 -4.55
C PHE A 395 -11.86 0.35 -5.08
N TYR A 396 -11.97 -0.01 -6.37
CA TYR A 396 -13.27 -0.28 -6.96
C TYR A 396 -13.94 -1.52 -6.34
N GLU A 397 -13.22 -2.62 -6.12
CA GLU A 397 -13.76 -3.78 -5.41
C GLU A 397 -14.15 -3.41 -3.97
N THR A 398 -13.34 -2.60 -3.27
CA THR A 398 -13.67 -2.09 -1.93
C THR A 398 -14.95 -1.25 -1.95
N LYS A 399 -15.15 -0.43 -2.99
CA LYS A 399 -16.38 0.35 -3.19
C LYS A 399 -17.60 -0.54 -3.41
N LEU A 400 -17.50 -1.63 -4.17
CA LEU A 400 -18.65 -2.52 -4.39
C LEU A 400 -19.20 -3.05 -3.06
N ILE A 401 -18.30 -3.41 -2.14
CA ILE A 401 -18.65 -3.88 -0.80
C ILE A 401 -19.19 -2.73 0.06
N GLY A 402 -18.54 -1.55 0.04
CA GLY A 402 -19.00 -0.38 0.80
C GLY A 402 -20.39 0.10 0.40
N LEU A 403 -20.69 0.14 -0.91
CA LEU A 403 -22.02 0.49 -1.41
C LEU A 403 -23.09 -0.54 -1.01
N PHE A 404 -22.72 -1.83 -0.97
CA PHE A 404 -23.60 -2.90 -0.48
C PHE A 404 -23.88 -2.74 1.02
N PHE A 405 -22.86 -2.58 1.88
CA PHE A 405 -23.05 -2.41 3.33
C PHE A 405 -23.94 -1.22 3.66
N ARG A 406 -23.77 -0.11 2.93
CA ARG A 406 -24.63 1.07 3.06
C ARG A 406 -26.09 0.81 2.63
N ALA A 407 -26.31 -0.07 1.66
CA ALA A 407 -27.64 -0.38 1.13
C ALA A 407 -28.36 -1.49 1.91
N ALA A 408 -27.62 -2.33 2.64
CA ALA A 408 -28.12 -3.49 3.37
C ALA A 408 -28.58 -3.11 4.79
N GLU A 409 -29.68 -2.37 4.90
CA GLU A 409 -30.22 -1.85 6.17
C GLU A 409 -30.45 -2.93 7.23
N ASP A 410 -30.80 -4.16 6.84
CA ASP A 410 -31.04 -5.27 7.76
C ASP A 410 -29.75 -5.92 8.31
N LEU A 411 -28.57 -5.64 7.73
CA LEU A 411 -27.29 -6.29 8.08
C LEU A 411 -26.77 -5.86 9.46
N VAL A 412 -27.17 -4.70 9.96
CA VAL A 412 -26.74 -4.13 11.25
C VAL A 412 -27.30 -4.88 12.47
N MET A 413 -28.19 -5.84 12.25
CA MET A 413 -28.84 -6.64 13.28
C MET A 413 -29.08 -8.05 12.75
N THR A 414 -28.06 -8.91 12.84
CA THR A 414 -28.17 -10.29 12.35
C THR A 414 -27.57 -11.30 13.32
N ASP A 415 -28.29 -12.40 13.52
CA ASP A 415 -27.75 -13.61 14.13
C ASP A 415 -26.99 -14.43 13.07
N ARG A 416 -25.92 -15.09 13.51
CA ARG A 416 -24.98 -15.81 12.63
C ARG A 416 -25.07 -17.33 12.84
N THR A 417 -24.96 -18.10 11.76
CA THR A 417 -24.62 -19.53 11.82
C THR A 417 -23.13 -19.76 11.57
N ALA A 418 -22.55 -20.84 12.07
CA ALA A 418 -21.21 -21.25 11.63
C ALA A 418 -21.18 -21.52 10.11
N PHE A 419 -20.02 -21.37 9.50
CA PHE A 419 -19.81 -21.73 8.09
C PHE A 419 -20.17 -23.20 7.87
N SER A 420 -20.99 -23.48 6.85
CA SER A 420 -21.43 -24.83 6.54
C SER A 420 -21.40 -25.10 5.04
N THR A 421 -20.88 -26.26 4.65
CA THR A 421 -20.97 -26.76 3.26
C THR A 421 -22.32 -27.40 2.95
N ALA A 422 -23.13 -27.72 3.97
CA ALA A 422 -24.46 -28.32 3.79
C ALA A 422 -25.48 -27.37 3.12
N VAL A 423 -25.19 -26.08 3.13
CA VAL A 423 -26.03 -25.05 2.48
C VAL A 423 -25.73 -24.92 0.98
N ALA A 424 -24.73 -25.61 0.44
CA ALA A 424 -24.41 -25.60 -0.98
C ALA A 424 -24.56 -27.01 -1.62
N THR A 425 -24.79 -27.06 -2.93
CA THR A 425 -24.91 -28.33 -3.67
C THR A 425 -23.57 -28.93 -4.09
N THR A 426 -22.49 -28.16 -3.99
CA THR A 426 -21.16 -28.54 -4.47
C THR A 426 -20.23 -28.79 -3.28
N PRO A 427 -19.49 -29.92 -3.25
CA PRO A 427 -18.52 -30.17 -2.19
C PRO A 427 -17.50 -29.04 -2.05
N ASN A 428 -17.07 -28.77 -0.82
CA ASN A 428 -16.09 -27.72 -0.49
C ASN A 428 -16.51 -26.29 -0.86
N VAL A 429 -17.79 -26.06 -1.16
CA VAL A 429 -18.40 -24.73 -1.18
C VAL A 429 -19.40 -24.68 -0.03
N GLY A 430 -19.48 -23.53 0.62
CA GLY A 430 -20.42 -23.32 1.72
C GLY A 430 -20.72 -21.85 1.91
N ALA A 431 -21.53 -21.55 2.91
CA ALA A 431 -21.79 -20.18 3.32
C ALA A 431 -21.92 -20.07 4.84
N THR A 432 -21.57 -18.90 5.34
CA THR A 432 -22.06 -18.41 6.63
C THR A 432 -23.39 -17.69 6.40
N VAL A 433 -24.41 -18.01 7.20
CA VAL A 433 -25.73 -17.40 7.08
C VAL A 433 -25.92 -16.39 8.20
N LEU A 434 -26.19 -15.15 7.82
CA LEU A 434 -26.63 -14.08 8.71
C LEU A 434 -28.12 -13.89 8.52
N ARG A 435 -28.87 -13.78 9.61
CA ARG A 435 -30.33 -13.59 9.55
C ARG A 435 -30.77 -12.53 10.53
N ASN A 436 -31.49 -11.54 10.04
CA ASN A 436 -32.11 -10.54 10.90
C ASN A 436 -33.27 -11.18 11.66
N PRO A 437 -33.24 -11.23 13.01
CA PRO A 437 -34.26 -11.91 13.79
C PRO A 437 -35.64 -11.24 13.67
N GLU A 438 -35.69 -9.94 13.40
CA GLU A 438 -36.94 -9.17 13.31
C GLU A 438 -37.54 -9.22 11.91
N THR A 439 -36.75 -8.90 10.87
CA THR A 439 -37.26 -8.77 9.50
C THR A 439 -37.24 -10.09 8.74
N GLN A 440 -36.42 -11.06 9.20
CA GLN A 440 -36.08 -12.33 8.55
C GLN A 440 -35.25 -12.19 7.27
N ALA A 441 -34.73 -10.99 6.97
CA ALA A 441 -33.75 -10.78 5.90
C ALA A 441 -32.52 -11.67 6.12
N GLY A 442 -32.03 -12.28 5.04
CA GLY A 442 -30.93 -13.25 5.08
C GLY A 442 -29.78 -12.84 4.17
N PHE A 443 -28.56 -13.08 4.64
CA PHE A 443 -27.31 -12.86 3.90
C PHE A 443 -26.46 -14.14 3.97
N TYR A 444 -26.17 -14.71 2.81
CA TYR A 444 -25.41 -15.94 2.64
C TYR A 444 -24.04 -15.57 2.08
N VAL A 445 -23.05 -15.48 2.96
CA VAL A 445 -21.67 -15.17 2.54
C VAL A 445 -21.02 -16.46 2.05
N ALA A 446 -21.11 -16.68 0.73
CA ALA A 446 -20.67 -17.90 0.08
C ALA A 446 -19.19 -17.83 -0.30
N ARG A 447 -18.47 -18.95 -0.10
CA ARG A 447 -17.05 -19.10 -0.47
C ARG A 447 -16.68 -20.57 -0.59
N GLN A 448 -15.51 -20.84 -1.17
CA GLN A 448 -14.84 -22.14 -1.04
C GLN A 448 -14.41 -22.36 0.43
N SER A 449 -14.42 -23.62 0.89
CA SER A 449 -14.03 -23.99 2.25
C SER A 449 -12.60 -23.56 2.56
N ASP A 450 -11.70 -23.76 1.60
CA ASP A 450 -10.37 -23.16 1.59
C ASP A 450 -10.45 -21.75 1.01
N MET A 451 -10.21 -20.74 1.86
CA MET A 451 -10.23 -19.32 1.48
C MET A 451 -9.09 -18.93 0.53
N LYS A 452 -8.10 -19.80 0.32
CA LYS A 452 -6.99 -19.58 -0.62
C LYS A 452 -7.20 -20.28 -1.97
N ALA A 453 -8.29 -21.04 -2.12
CA ALA A 453 -8.55 -21.79 -3.33
C ALA A 453 -8.58 -20.86 -4.56
N THR A 454 -7.76 -21.19 -5.57
CA THR A 454 -7.68 -20.45 -6.84
C THR A 454 -8.52 -21.12 -7.95
N THR A 455 -9.19 -22.23 -7.63
CA THR A 455 -10.07 -22.96 -8.53
C THR A 455 -11.35 -22.19 -8.83
N THR A 456 -11.90 -22.41 -10.03
CA THR A 456 -13.25 -21.98 -10.38
C THR A 456 -14.24 -23.09 -10.03
N VAL A 457 -15.31 -22.75 -9.32
CA VAL A 457 -16.34 -23.70 -8.91
C VAL A 457 -17.73 -23.16 -9.16
N ASP A 458 -18.62 -24.05 -9.60
CA ASP A 458 -20.03 -23.77 -9.82
C ASP A 458 -20.87 -24.47 -8.74
N PHE A 459 -21.88 -23.77 -8.22
CA PHE A 459 -22.71 -24.27 -7.12
C PHE A 459 -24.11 -23.65 -7.12
N LYS A 460 -25.02 -24.28 -6.39
CA LYS A 460 -26.30 -23.69 -5.97
C LYS A 460 -26.34 -23.62 -4.45
N LEU A 461 -27.19 -22.74 -3.91
CA LEU A 461 -27.39 -22.58 -2.46
C LEU A 461 -28.79 -22.98 -2.04
N ASN A 462 -28.88 -23.68 -0.92
CA ASN A 462 -30.11 -23.92 -0.20
C ASN A 462 -30.36 -22.73 0.73
N ILE A 463 -31.31 -21.88 0.36
CA ILE A 463 -31.70 -20.68 1.10
C ILE A 463 -33.09 -20.83 1.72
N ALA A 464 -33.34 -20.08 2.77
CA ALA A 464 -34.63 -19.99 3.44
C ALA A 464 -35.18 -18.58 3.21
N THR A 465 -36.41 -18.49 2.73
CA THR A 465 -37.08 -17.21 2.45
C THR A 465 -38.34 -17.10 3.30
N LYS A 466 -38.74 -15.88 3.65
CA LYS A 466 -39.92 -15.62 4.48
C LYS A 466 -41.22 -16.04 3.78
N THR A 467 -41.31 -15.80 2.47
CA THR A 467 -42.57 -15.94 1.72
C THR A 467 -42.62 -17.13 0.77
N ALA A 468 -41.48 -17.60 0.25
CA ALA A 468 -41.42 -18.72 -0.69
C ALA A 468 -40.91 -20.03 -0.07
N GLY A 469 -40.64 -20.04 1.24
CA GLY A 469 -40.09 -21.20 1.96
C GLY A 469 -38.62 -21.46 1.61
N ASN A 470 -38.21 -22.72 1.73
CA ASN A 470 -36.84 -23.14 1.42
C ASN A 470 -36.68 -23.42 -0.08
N LEU A 471 -35.64 -22.85 -0.69
CA LEU A 471 -35.37 -22.93 -2.12
C LEU A 471 -33.91 -23.32 -2.38
N THR A 472 -33.65 -24.06 -3.46
CA THR A 472 -32.30 -24.21 -4.01
C THR A 472 -32.15 -23.22 -5.17
N VAL A 473 -31.32 -22.19 -4.99
CA VAL A 473 -31.13 -21.10 -5.96
C VAL A 473 -29.76 -21.19 -6.64
N PRO A 474 -29.65 -20.87 -7.94
CA PRO A 474 -30.72 -20.48 -8.87
C PRO A 474 -31.69 -21.62 -9.21
N VAL A 475 -32.96 -21.28 -9.37
CA VAL A 475 -34.07 -22.21 -9.69
C VAL A 475 -34.10 -22.53 -11.18
N PHE A 476 -34.03 -21.50 -12.03
CA PHE A 476 -34.10 -21.59 -13.50
C PHE A 476 -32.78 -21.23 -14.20
N GLY A 477 -31.94 -20.41 -13.58
CA GLY A 477 -30.63 -20.01 -14.10
C GLY A 477 -29.56 -21.11 -13.99
N ASP A 478 -28.41 -20.85 -14.61
CA ASP A 478 -27.21 -21.68 -14.43
C ASP A 478 -26.66 -21.53 -13.01
N ALA A 479 -25.72 -22.38 -12.62
CA ALA A 479 -25.11 -22.33 -11.29
C ALA A 479 -24.38 -20.99 -11.01
N ILE A 480 -24.33 -20.60 -9.73
CA ILE A 480 -23.50 -19.50 -9.25
C ILE A 480 -22.04 -19.92 -9.39
N ARG A 481 -21.18 -18.99 -9.81
CA ARG A 481 -19.75 -19.24 -10.01
C ARG A 481 -18.90 -18.48 -8.98
N LEU A 482 -17.89 -19.15 -8.42
CA LEU A 482 -16.76 -18.49 -7.76
C LEU A 482 -15.52 -18.70 -8.63
N VAL A 483 -14.79 -17.62 -8.93
CA VAL A 483 -13.54 -17.65 -9.72
C VAL A 483 -12.37 -17.32 -8.81
N GLY A 484 -11.63 -18.37 -8.43
CA GLY A 484 -10.46 -18.24 -7.58
C GLY A 484 -10.77 -17.78 -6.16
N VAL A 485 -9.91 -16.90 -5.63
CA VAL A 485 -10.05 -16.36 -4.27
C VAL A 485 -11.16 -15.30 -4.28
N GLN A 486 -12.39 -15.76 -4.11
CA GLN A 486 -13.60 -14.96 -4.19
C GLN A 486 -14.61 -15.41 -3.14
N SER A 487 -15.35 -14.43 -2.61
CA SER A 487 -16.60 -14.64 -1.88
C SER A 487 -17.72 -13.82 -2.53
N LYS A 488 -18.98 -14.23 -2.35
CA LYS A 488 -20.17 -13.51 -2.81
C LYS A 488 -21.21 -13.46 -1.69
N ILE A 489 -21.95 -12.36 -1.59
CA ILE A 489 -23.08 -12.25 -0.66
C ILE A 489 -24.39 -12.43 -1.43
N ILE A 490 -25.04 -13.57 -1.20
CA ILE A 490 -26.36 -13.89 -1.76
C ILE A 490 -27.41 -13.46 -0.75
N VAL A 491 -28.46 -12.77 -1.19
CA VAL A 491 -29.46 -12.18 -0.28
C VAL A 491 -30.82 -12.87 -0.39
N SER A 492 -31.56 -12.92 0.71
CA SER A 492 -32.97 -13.30 0.77
C SER A 492 -33.79 -12.29 1.57
N ASP A 493 -35.03 -12.07 1.15
CA ASP A 493 -35.96 -11.10 1.76
C ASP A 493 -35.37 -9.67 1.88
N PHE A 494 -34.51 -9.29 0.94
CA PHE A 494 -33.82 -7.99 0.91
C PHE A 494 -34.78 -6.89 0.46
N ARG A 495 -34.91 -5.83 1.27
CA ARG A 495 -35.79 -4.69 0.98
C ARG A 495 -35.07 -3.63 0.15
N PHE A 496 -35.79 -3.08 -0.84
CA PHE A 496 -35.32 -1.94 -1.63
C PHE A 496 -36.50 -1.00 -1.91
N GLY A 497 -36.50 0.17 -1.26
CA GLY A 497 -37.70 1.00 -1.14
C GLY A 497 -38.89 0.19 -0.62
N ASN A 498 -40.02 0.24 -1.34
CA ASN A 498 -41.24 -0.50 -0.97
C ASN A 498 -41.30 -1.93 -1.53
N ASN A 499 -40.20 -2.42 -2.11
CA ASN A 499 -40.15 -3.72 -2.80
C ASN A 499 -39.26 -4.70 -2.01
N THR A 500 -39.40 -5.99 -2.31
CA THR A 500 -38.60 -7.04 -1.66
C THR A 500 -38.09 -8.04 -2.70
N LEU A 501 -36.78 -8.26 -2.71
CA LEU A 501 -36.18 -9.42 -3.36
C LEU A 501 -36.43 -10.62 -2.45
N VAL A 502 -37.24 -11.57 -2.90
CA VAL A 502 -37.36 -12.87 -2.22
C VAL A 502 -35.98 -13.52 -2.14
N TYR A 503 -35.22 -13.43 -3.24
CA TYR A 503 -33.78 -13.66 -3.26
C TYR A 503 -33.10 -12.99 -4.45
N SER A 504 -31.77 -12.85 -4.40
CA SER A 504 -30.94 -12.53 -5.55
C SER A 504 -29.59 -13.24 -5.48
N THR A 505 -29.21 -13.91 -6.56
CA THR A 505 -27.88 -14.51 -6.73
C THR A 505 -26.88 -13.58 -7.40
N ALA A 506 -27.36 -12.53 -8.06
CA ALA A 506 -26.55 -11.36 -8.38
C ALA A 506 -26.33 -10.52 -7.12
N GLU A 507 -25.13 -9.96 -6.95
CA GLU A 507 -24.85 -9.14 -5.78
C GLU A 507 -25.57 -7.79 -5.90
N VAL A 508 -26.21 -7.38 -4.80
CA VAL A 508 -26.79 -6.03 -4.70
C VAL A 508 -25.65 -5.04 -4.61
N LEU A 509 -25.61 -4.07 -5.53
CA LEU A 509 -24.65 -2.98 -5.47
C LEU A 509 -25.18 -1.82 -4.64
N SER A 510 -26.41 -1.38 -4.91
CA SER A 510 -27.10 -0.32 -4.17
C SER A 510 -28.58 -0.26 -4.57
N HIS A 511 -29.39 0.51 -3.83
CA HIS A 511 -30.75 0.91 -4.25
C HIS A 511 -30.99 2.40 -3.97
N SER A 512 -31.88 3.01 -4.76
CA SER A 512 -32.33 4.39 -4.59
C SER A 512 -33.85 4.49 -4.74
N VAL A 513 -34.44 5.56 -4.21
CA VAL A 513 -35.86 5.88 -4.40
C VAL A 513 -35.95 7.26 -5.05
N VAL A 514 -36.45 7.29 -6.29
CA VAL A 514 -36.56 8.51 -7.10
C VAL A 514 -38.00 8.66 -7.54
N ASP A 515 -38.65 9.79 -7.22
CA ASP A 515 -40.09 10.03 -7.42
C ASP A 515 -41.00 8.92 -6.85
N GLY A 516 -40.59 8.35 -5.71
CA GLY A 516 -41.29 7.21 -5.10
C GLY A 516 -41.14 5.88 -5.85
N GLN A 517 -40.37 5.84 -6.94
CA GLN A 517 -40.01 4.61 -7.64
C GLN A 517 -38.64 4.11 -7.20
N SER A 518 -38.56 2.83 -6.87
CA SER A 518 -37.29 2.21 -6.49
C SER A 518 -36.44 1.87 -7.72
N VAL A 519 -35.14 2.16 -7.67
CA VAL A 519 -34.16 1.71 -8.67
C VAL A 519 -33.13 0.84 -7.95
N LEU A 520 -33.05 -0.42 -8.34
CA LEU A 520 -32.12 -1.41 -7.80
C LEU A 520 -30.96 -1.61 -8.77
N ALA A 521 -29.72 -1.58 -8.30
CA ALA A 521 -28.55 -1.95 -9.06
C ALA A 521 -28.03 -3.32 -8.62
N LEU A 522 -28.02 -4.29 -9.53
CA LEU A 522 -27.42 -5.60 -9.35
C LEU A 522 -26.21 -5.72 -10.26
N TRP A 523 -25.21 -6.48 -9.83
CA TRP A 523 -24.01 -6.67 -10.64
C TRP A 523 -23.46 -8.09 -10.57
N LEU A 524 -22.82 -8.48 -11.67
CA LEU A 524 -22.04 -9.71 -11.80
C LEU A 524 -20.86 -9.45 -12.75
N PRO A 525 -19.78 -10.24 -12.69
CA PRO A 525 -18.79 -10.33 -13.76
C PRO A 525 -19.42 -10.76 -15.10
N ASP A 526 -18.81 -10.32 -16.19
CA ASP A 526 -19.24 -10.63 -17.55
C ASP A 526 -19.34 -12.15 -17.77
N GLY A 527 -20.46 -12.59 -18.33
CA GLY A 527 -20.70 -14.00 -18.66
C GLY A 527 -21.11 -14.89 -17.47
N GLU A 528 -21.14 -14.40 -16.24
CA GLU A 528 -21.72 -15.15 -15.11
C GLU A 528 -23.26 -15.19 -15.20
N SER A 529 -23.88 -16.23 -14.63
CA SER A 529 -25.34 -16.33 -14.56
C SER A 529 -25.87 -15.71 -13.28
N GLY A 530 -26.93 -14.92 -13.40
CA GLY A 530 -27.65 -14.31 -12.30
C GLY A 530 -29.13 -14.71 -12.31
N GLU A 531 -29.71 -14.78 -11.13
CA GLU A 531 -31.15 -14.95 -10.95
C GLU A 531 -31.64 -14.18 -9.74
N PHE A 532 -32.77 -13.50 -9.87
CA PHE A 532 -33.44 -12.89 -8.72
C PHE A 532 -34.95 -13.09 -8.81
N SER A 533 -35.59 -13.09 -7.63
CA SER A 533 -37.04 -13.24 -7.48
C SER A 533 -37.61 -12.05 -6.74
N ILE A 534 -38.72 -11.50 -7.24
CA ILE A 534 -39.40 -10.33 -6.69
C ILE A 534 -40.75 -10.74 -6.13
N LEU A 535 -41.02 -10.29 -4.89
CA LEU A 535 -42.26 -10.57 -4.18
C LEU A 535 -43.45 -9.88 -4.87
N GLY A 536 -44.54 -10.61 -5.07
CA GLY A 536 -45.82 -10.06 -5.56
C GLY A 536 -45.89 -9.81 -7.07
N GLY A 537 -44.81 -10.10 -7.82
CA GLY A 537 -44.79 -10.07 -9.27
C GLY A 537 -44.94 -8.67 -9.86
N SER A 538 -45.05 -8.58 -11.18
CA SER A 538 -45.31 -7.32 -11.91
C SER A 538 -46.10 -7.63 -13.17
N LYS A 539 -47.17 -6.86 -13.43
CA LYS A 539 -47.99 -6.98 -14.65
C LYS A 539 -47.22 -6.48 -15.86
N LYS A 540 -46.46 -5.39 -15.71
CA LYS A 540 -45.49 -4.92 -16.71
C LYS A 540 -44.11 -5.48 -16.41
N ARG A 541 -43.48 -6.09 -17.42
CA ARG A 541 -42.08 -6.52 -17.38
C ARG A 541 -41.45 -6.28 -18.75
N GLU A 542 -40.54 -5.34 -18.81
CA GLU A 542 -39.99 -4.86 -20.09
C GLU A 542 -38.48 -4.67 -19.97
N VAL A 543 -37.76 -5.17 -20.98
CA VAL A 543 -36.35 -4.86 -21.18
C VAL A 543 -36.29 -3.60 -22.01
N VAL A 544 -36.08 -2.47 -21.36
CA VAL A 544 -36.12 -1.14 -22.02
C VAL A 544 -34.76 -0.73 -22.60
N SER A 545 -33.68 -1.45 -22.23
CA SER A 545 -32.33 -1.30 -22.78
C SER A 545 -31.50 -2.55 -22.52
N GLY A 546 -30.58 -2.87 -23.43
CA GLY A 546 -29.71 -4.05 -23.34
C GLY A 546 -30.43 -5.34 -23.71
N THR A 547 -29.87 -6.49 -23.33
CA THR A 547 -30.54 -7.79 -23.48
C THR A 547 -31.15 -8.23 -22.16
N GLY A 548 -32.31 -8.88 -22.26
CA GLY A 548 -33.06 -9.36 -21.10
C GLY A 548 -32.70 -10.77 -20.68
N GLY A 549 -33.18 -11.14 -19.51
CA GLY A 549 -33.27 -12.52 -19.06
C GLY A 549 -34.59 -13.19 -19.44
N SER A 550 -34.73 -14.44 -19.03
CA SER A 550 -35.96 -15.20 -19.07
C SER A 550 -36.80 -14.91 -17.83
N PHE A 551 -38.07 -14.55 -18.03
CA PHE A 551 -39.03 -14.31 -16.95
C PHE A 551 -39.86 -15.56 -16.66
N HIS A 552 -39.92 -15.95 -15.39
CA HIS A 552 -40.67 -17.12 -14.91
C HIS A 552 -41.63 -16.69 -13.81
N GLN A 553 -42.92 -16.99 -13.98
CA GLN A 553 -43.92 -16.72 -12.93
C GLN A 553 -44.01 -17.93 -11.99
N VAL A 554 -43.81 -17.72 -10.70
CA VAL A 554 -43.86 -18.79 -9.67
C VAL A 554 -44.79 -18.36 -8.55
N GLY A 555 -46.04 -18.83 -8.60
CA GLY A 555 -47.11 -18.31 -7.75
C GLY A 555 -47.27 -16.80 -8.00
N ASP A 556 -47.27 -16.01 -6.94
CA ASP A 556 -47.33 -14.55 -7.01
C ASP A 556 -45.96 -13.90 -7.32
N ASN A 557 -44.86 -14.65 -7.26
CA ASN A 557 -43.51 -14.10 -7.45
C ASN A 557 -43.07 -14.13 -8.91
N LEU A 558 -42.25 -13.15 -9.29
CA LEU A 558 -41.61 -13.09 -10.61
C LEU A 558 -40.12 -13.36 -10.48
N VAL A 559 -39.65 -14.42 -11.12
CA VAL A 559 -38.23 -14.80 -11.18
C VAL A 559 -37.65 -14.39 -12.53
N LEU A 560 -36.50 -13.72 -12.52
CA LEU A 560 -35.71 -13.46 -13.72
C LEU A 560 -34.40 -14.23 -13.64
N SER A 561 -34.10 -15.05 -14.65
CA SER A 561 -32.77 -15.64 -14.84
C SER A 561 -32.09 -15.04 -16.07
N TYR A 562 -30.80 -14.77 -16.00
CA TYR A 562 -30.05 -14.13 -17.07
C TYR A 562 -28.57 -14.53 -17.06
N LYS A 563 -27.88 -14.19 -18.15
CA LYS A 563 -26.42 -14.22 -18.24
C LYS A 563 -25.91 -12.80 -18.38
N GLN A 564 -25.00 -12.39 -17.51
CA GLN A 564 -24.50 -11.02 -17.46
C GLN A 564 -23.78 -10.67 -18.77
N GLN A 565 -24.17 -9.52 -19.32
CA GLN A 565 -23.62 -8.99 -20.57
C GLN A 565 -22.54 -7.96 -20.28
N THR A 566 -21.75 -7.64 -21.32
CA THR A 566 -20.72 -6.59 -21.30
C THR A 566 -21.26 -5.17 -21.32
N THR A 567 -22.58 -5.00 -21.41
CA THR A 567 -23.26 -3.71 -21.37
C THR A 567 -24.35 -3.71 -20.31
N GLN A 568 -24.75 -2.52 -19.85
CA GLN A 568 -25.85 -2.36 -18.91
C GLN A 568 -27.18 -2.78 -19.54
N SER A 569 -27.94 -3.60 -18.82
CA SER A 569 -29.36 -3.83 -19.10
C SER A 569 -30.24 -3.08 -18.12
N VAL A 570 -31.36 -2.55 -18.61
CA VAL A 570 -32.35 -1.83 -17.80
C VAL A 570 -33.69 -2.54 -17.93
N LEU A 571 -34.21 -2.99 -16.79
CA LEU A 571 -35.47 -3.70 -16.68
C LEU A 571 -36.50 -2.80 -15.99
N GLN A 572 -37.63 -2.57 -16.66
CA GLN A 572 -38.72 -1.76 -16.14
C GLN A 572 -39.87 -2.66 -15.66
N PHE A 573 -40.33 -2.39 -14.45
CA PHE A 573 -41.49 -3.01 -13.82
C PHE A 573 -42.55 -1.96 -13.51
N ASP A 574 -43.69 -2.37 -12.94
CA ASP A 574 -44.83 -1.46 -12.66
C ASP A 574 -44.44 -0.26 -11.78
N HIS A 575 -43.63 -0.50 -10.74
CA HIS A 575 -43.32 0.49 -9.70
C HIS A 575 -41.83 0.63 -9.37
N PHE A 576 -40.97 -0.10 -10.06
CA PHE A 576 -39.53 -0.09 -9.83
C PHE A 576 -38.75 -0.45 -11.09
N ARG A 577 -37.43 -0.31 -11.00
CA ARG A 577 -36.48 -0.60 -12.07
C ARG A 577 -35.30 -1.39 -11.54
N VAL A 578 -34.74 -2.25 -12.39
CA VAL A 578 -33.51 -2.99 -12.08
C VAL A 578 -32.45 -2.67 -13.15
N LEU A 579 -31.25 -2.31 -12.70
CA LEU A 579 -30.06 -2.15 -13.52
C LEU A 579 -29.20 -3.40 -13.34
N LEU A 580 -28.82 -4.05 -14.45
CA LEU A 580 -27.90 -5.18 -14.45
C LEU A 580 -26.55 -4.72 -15.00
N LEU A 581 -25.53 -4.74 -14.15
CA LEU A 581 -24.22 -4.15 -14.44
C LEU A 581 -23.13 -5.23 -14.54
N PRO A 582 -22.33 -5.24 -15.62
CA PRO A 582 -21.06 -5.96 -15.63
C PRO A 582 -20.07 -5.31 -14.66
N ARG A 583 -19.01 -6.05 -14.28
CA ARG A 583 -17.96 -5.56 -13.37
C ARG A 583 -17.37 -4.22 -13.81
N SER A 584 -17.08 -4.05 -15.11
CA SER A 584 -16.50 -2.80 -15.64
C SER A 584 -17.40 -1.58 -15.38
N LEU A 585 -18.72 -1.73 -15.51
CA LEU A 585 -19.68 -0.67 -15.20
C LEU A 585 -19.98 -0.57 -13.71
N ALA A 586 -19.96 -1.66 -12.96
CA ALA A 586 -20.05 -1.61 -11.50
C ALA A 586 -18.87 -0.84 -10.88
N TYR A 587 -17.66 -1.00 -11.44
CA TYR A 587 -16.49 -0.21 -11.07
C TYR A 587 -16.64 1.27 -11.46
N ALA A 588 -17.34 1.59 -12.55
CA ALA A 588 -17.65 2.98 -12.95
C ALA A 588 -18.97 3.53 -12.39
N PHE A 589 -19.68 2.74 -11.57
CA PHE A 589 -20.95 3.12 -10.95
C PHE A 589 -20.72 3.86 -9.63
N TRP A 590 -21.52 4.89 -9.39
CA TRP A 590 -21.47 5.73 -8.22
C TRP A 590 -22.87 5.97 -7.70
N ALA A 591 -22.98 6.09 -6.38
CA ALA A 591 -24.23 6.39 -5.69
C ALA A 591 -24.01 7.56 -4.70
N PRO A 592 -23.72 8.78 -5.20
CA PRO A 592 -23.63 9.99 -4.38
C PRO A 592 -24.96 10.31 -3.70
N THR A 593 -24.87 11.08 -2.62
CA THR A 593 -26.02 11.47 -1.79
C THR A 593 -26.35 12.95 -1.98
N LEU A 594 -27.65 13.28 -1.86
CA LEU A 594 -28.18 14.65 -1.81
C LEU A 594 -28.08 15.25 -0.40
N SER A 595 -27.82 14.41 0.60
CA SER A 595 -27.59 14.77 2.00
C SER A 595 -26.12 14.58 2.38
N ASN A 596 -25.65 15.42 3.31
CA ASN A 596 -24.35 15.27 3.97
C ASN A 596 -24.46 14.46 5.27
N ASP A 597 -25.57 13.76 5.51
CA ASP A 597 -25.67 12.81 6.61
C ASP A 597 -24.74 11.59 6.35
N PRO A 598 -23.90 11.19 7.32
CA PRO A 598 -23.17 9.94 7.24
C PRO A 598 -24.07 8.71 7.16
N ILE A 599 -25.28 8.75 7.75
CA ILE A 599 -26.29 7.69 7.64
C ILE A 599 -27.17 7.96 6.43
N VAL A 600 -27.04 7.12 5.41
CA VAL A 600 -27.61 7.37 4.09
C VAL A 600 -28.94 6.65 3.92
N THR A 601 -29.98 7.41 3.55
CA THR A 601 -31.29 6.85 3.20
C THR A 601 -31.46 6.70 1.69
N PRO A 602 -32.23 5.71 1.19
CA PRO A 602 -32.36 5.43 -0.24
C PRO A 602 -32.93 6.58 -1.09
N ASP A 603 -33.79 7.42 -0.51
CA ASP A 603 -34.38 8.59 -1.16
C ASP A 603 -33.40 9.77 -1.33
N SER A 604 -32.29 9.73 -0.61
CA SER A 604 -31.20 10.69 -0.77
C SER A 604 -30.17 10.28 -1.83
N VAL A 605 -30.25 9.04 -2.36
CA VAL A 605 -29.24 8.48 -3.26
C VAL A 605 -29.60 8.74 -4.72
N VAL A 606 -28.61 9.19 -5.51
CA VAL A 606 -28.74 9.34 -6.97
C VAL A 606 -27.73 8.41 -7.64
N PHE A 607 -28.16 7.62 -8.62
CA PHE A 607 -27.24 6.77 -9.37
C PHE A 607 -26.58 7.51 -10.53
N VAL A 608 -25.26 7.39 -10.61
CA VAL A 608 -24.43 7.97 -11.66
C VAL A 608 -23.48 6.91 -12.19
N ASN A 609 -23.47 6.68 -13.50
CA ASN A 609 -22.59 5.70 -14.15
C ASN A 609 -21.65 6.39 -15.15
N GLY A 610 -20.40 5.94 -15.22
CA GLY A 610 -19.45 6.24 -16.31
C GLY A 610 -18.17 7.01 -15.95
N PRO A 611 -18.21 8.11 -15.16
CA PRO A 611 -17.02 8.86 -14.79
C PRO A 611 -16.00 8.09 -13.97
N TYR A 612 -14.75 8.57 -13.97
CA TYR A 612 -13.66 8.02 -13.14
C TYR A 612 -13.95 8.18 -11.65
N LEU A 613 -14.55 9.30 -11.25
CA LEU A 613 -14.99 9.56 -9.89
C LEU A 613 -16.22 10.48 -9.92
N VAL A 614 -17.18 10.25 -9.04
CA VAL A 614 -18.27 11.18 -8.76
C VAL A 614 -18.17 11.58 -7.30
N ARG A 615 -17.91 12.88 -7.06
CA ARG A 615 -17.66 13.46 -5.73
C ARG A 615 -18.96 13.85 -5.05
N SER A 616 -19.87 14.48 -5.79
CA SER A 616 -21.14 14.95 -5.25
C SER A 616 -22.17 15.17 -6.34
N VAL A 617 -23.44 15.20 -5.92
CA VAL A 617 -24.59 15.51 -6.77
C VAL A 617 -25.46 16.55 -6.07
N ALA A 618 -26.08 17.44 -6.84
CA ALA A 618 -27.10 18.35 -6.35
C ALA A 618 -28.23 18.45 -7.38
N ILE A 619 -29.46 18.64 -6.91
CA ILE A 619 -30.65 18.83 -7.75
C ILE A 619 -31.26 20.18 -7.41
N SER A 620 -31.48 21.00 -8.44
CA SER A 620 -32.13 22.31 -8.31
C SER A 620 -33.09 22.52 -9.47
N GLY A 621 -34.40 22.50 -9.19
CA GLY A 621 -35.43 22.60 -10.22
C GLY A 621 -35.35 21.44 -11.21
N SER A 622 -35.18 21.73 -12.49
CA SER A 622 -35.04 20.74 -13.57
C SER A 622 -33.58 20.40 -13.92
N HIS A 623 -32.62 20.81 -13.09
CA HIS A 623 -31.19 20.64 -13.33
C HIS A 623 -30.55 19.70 -12.31
N VAL A 624 -29.73 18.76 -12.80
CA VAL A 624 -28.85 17.94 -11.96
C VAL A 624 -27.41 18.41 -12.16
N ALA A 625 -26.76 18.86 -11.09
CA ALA A 625 -25.35 19.21 -11.08
C ALA A 625 -24.54 18.04 -10.52
N VAL A 626 -23.65 17.50 -11.35
CA VAL A 626 -22.71 16.43 -10.97
C VAL A 626 -21.31 17.02 -10.88
N ARG A 627 -20.62 16.76 -9.77
CA ARG A 627 -19.21 17.10 -9.58
C ARG A 627 -18.38 15.84 -9.52
N GLY A 628 -17.28 15.79 -10.25
CA GLY A 628 -16.44 14.61 -10.31
C GLY A 628 -15.24 14.75 -11.23
N ASP A 629 -14.57 13.64 -11.47
CA ASP A 629 -13.34 13.59 -12.25
C ASP A 629 -13.48 12.66 -13.46
N ILE A 630 -12.75 12.99 -14.53
CA ILE A 630 -12.69 12.21 -15.77
C ILE A 630 -11.23 11.90 -16.07
N ALA A 631 -10.93 10.63 -16.31
CA ALA A 631 -9.63 10.17 -16.85
C ALA A 631 -9.66 9.94 -18.37
N ASN A 632 -10.79 9.43 -18.87
CA ASN A 632 -11.00 9.06 -20.27
C ASN A 632 -12.36 9.54 -20.77
N ALA A 633 -12.55 9.64 -22.09
CA ALA A 633 -13.86 9.92 -22.65
C ALA A 633 -14.87 8.86 -22.17
N THR A 634 -16.03 9.31 -21.73
CA THR A 634 -17.03 8.44 -21.09
C THR A 634 -18.44 8.98 -21.29
N THR A 635 -19.44 8.14 -21.04
CA THR A 635 -20.85 8.56 -21.01
C THR A 635 -21.26 8.75 -19.57
N LEU A 636 -21.68 9.96 -19.21
CA LEU A 636 -22.36 10.24 -17.95
C LEU A 636 -23.82 9.82 -18.08
N GLU A 637 -24.26 8.86 -17.28
CA GLU A 637 -25.67 8.50 -17.13
C GLU A 637 -26.14 8.74 -15.69
N VAL A 638 -27.24 9.48 -15.52
CA VAL A 638 -27.79 9.85 -14.21
C VAL A 638 -29.26 9.43 -14.12
N PHE A 639 -29.61 8.71 -13.05
CA PHE A 639 -30.99 8.37 -12.71
C PHE A 639 -31.51 9.36 -11.68
N ALA A 640 -32.24 10.37 -12.16
CA ALA A 640 -32.73 11.51 -11.38
C ALA A 640 -34.26 11.65 -11.52
N PRO A 641 -34.91 12.49 -10.69
CA PRO A 641 -36.34 12.78 -10.79
C PRO A 641 -36.78 13.14 -12.22
N VAL A 642 -38.01 12.76 -12.58
CA VAL A 642 -38.62 12.98 -13.90
C VAL A 642 -38.73 14.46 -14.27
N SER A 643 -38.80 15.34 -13.27
CA SER A 643 -38.75 16.80 -13.40
C SER A 643 -37.40 17.32 -13.91
N CYS A 644 -36.34 16.52 -13.81
CA CYS A 644 -35.02 16.87 -14.33
C CYS A 644 -34.96 16.65 -15.85
N GLU A 645 -34.39 17.64 -16.53
CA GLU A 645 -34.30 17.69 -17.99
C GLU A 645 -32.87 17.93 -18.49
N SER A 646 -31.97 18.37 -17.62
CA SER A 646 -30.60 18.73 -18.02
C SER A 646 -29.55 18.42 -16.96
N LEU A 647 -28.33 18.16 -17.44
CA LEU A 647 -27.15 17.88 -16.64
C LEU A 647 -26.16 19.06 -16.69
N GLN A 648 -25.51 19.29 -15.55
CA GLN A 648 -24.30 20.06 -15.45
C GLN A 648 -23.17 19.16 -14.95
N TRP A 649 -21.99 19.26 -15.57
CA TRP A 649 -20.77 18.61 -15.14
C TRP A 649 -19.76 19.66 -14.67
N ASN A 650 -19.33 19.59 -13.41
CA ASN A 650 -18.40 20.54 -12.79
C ASN A 650 -18.81 22.01 -13.04
N GLY A 651 -20.10 22.32 -12.84
CA GLY A 651 -20.68 23.65 -13.00
C GLY A 651 -20.97 24.08 -14.44
N LYS A 652 -20.67 23.25 -15.45
CA LYS A 652 -20.91 23.55 -16.87
C LYS A 652 -22.06 22.72 -17.41
N ALA A 653 -23.00 23.35 -18.10
CA ALA A 653 -24.06 22.63 -18.81
C ALA A 653 -23.46 21.71 -19.88
N VAL A 654 -23.98 20.48 -19.97
CA VAL A 654 -23.61 19.50 -21.00
C VAL A 654 -24.83 19.14 -21.83
N ILE A 655 -24.59 18.80 -23.10
CA ILE A 655 -25.68 18.37 -24.00
C ILE A 655 -26.28 17.09 -23.41
N THR A 656 -27.53 17.23 -22.98
CA THR A 656 -28.24 16.20 -22.24
C THR A 656 -29.30 15.57 -23.12
N HIS A 657 -29.36 14.24 -23.12
CA HIS A 657 -30.38 13.45 -23.79
C HIS A 657 -31.11 12.62 -22.76
N LYS A 658 -32.44 12.67 -22.76
CA LYS A 658 -33.27 11.79 -21.94
C LYS A 658 -33.41 10.45 -22.65
N THR A 659 -33.13 9.35 -21.95
CA THR A 659 -33.30 8.00 -22.50
C THR A 659 -34.79 7.64 -22.57
N SER A 660 -35.12 6.58 -23.31
CA SER A 660 -36.50 6.03 -23.36
C SER A 660 -37.02 5.62 -21.98
N TYR A 661 -36.13 5.34 -21.04
CA TYR A 661 -36.43 5.00 -19.65
C TYR A 661 -36.17 6.18 -18.68
N GLY A 662 -35.98 7.40 -19.19
CA GLY A 662 -36.02 8.61 -18.37
C GLY A 662 -34.74 8.98 -17.62
N SER A 663 -33.67 8.18 -17.71
CA SER A 663 -32.34 8.63 -17.25
C SER A 663 -31.81 9.77 -18.14
N LEU A 664 -30.92 10.59 -17.60
CA LEU A 664 -30.25 11.67 -18.33
C LEU A 664 -28.86 11.20 -18.77
N LYS A 665 -28.52 11.36 -20.04
CA LYS A 665 -27.22 11.03 -20.61
C LYS A 665 -26.49 12.23 -21.18
N ALA A 666 -25.18 12.27 -21.00
CA ALA A 666 -24.29 13.23 -21.66
C ALA A 666 -22.94 12.58 -21.99
N SER A 667 -22.35 12.96 -23.12
CA SER A 667 -20.99 12.52 -23.47
C SER A 667 -19.96 13.46 -22.85
N LEU A 668 -19.05 12.90 -22.07
CA LEU A 668 -17.93 13.61 -21.46
C LEU A 668 -16.66 13.30 -22.24
N ARG A 669 -15.92 14.35 -22.59
CA ARG A 669 -14.69 14.23 -23.37
C ARG A 669 -13.52 13.87 -22.47
N LYS A 670 -12.52 13.19 -23.04
CA LYS A 670 -11.22 13.00 -22.38
C LYS A 670 -10.62 14.38 -22.05
N PRO A 671 -9.96 14.55 -20.90
CA PRO A 671 -9.23 15.77 -20.59
C PRO A 671 -8.20 16.09 -21.69
N GLY A 672 -8.21 17.33 -22.20
CA GLY A 672 -7.37 17.77 -23.33
C GLY A 672 -5.95 18.19 -22.97
N LEU A 673 -5.37 17.72 -21.87
CA LEU A 673 -4.03 18.13 -21.46
C LEU A 673 -2.96 17.35 -22.24
N ASP A 674 -2.03 18.08 -22.87
CA ASP A 674 -0.84 17.48 -23.46
C ASP A 674 0.20 17.21 -22.37
N THR A 675 0.24 15.95 -21.91
CA THR A 675 1.19 15.49 -20.90
C THR A 675 2.64 15.64 -21.34
N ALA A 676 2.93 15.51 -22.64
CA ALA A 676 4.29 15.64 -23.15
C ALA A 676 4.77 17.09 -23.06
N THR A 677 3.91 18.06 -23.34
CA THR A 677 4.22 19.49 -23.15
C THR A 677 4.37 19.83 -21.66
N LEU A 678 3.49 19.31 -20.79
CA LEU A 678 3.62 19.52 -19.34
C LEU A 678 4.92 18.93 -18.78
N GLN A 679 5.28 17.71 -19.20
CA GLN A 679 6.55 17.09 -18.82
C GLN A 679 7.76 17.87 -19.35
N LYS A 680 7.70 18.36 -20.61
CA LYS A 680 8.74 19.24 -21.17
C LYS A 680 8.88 20.55 -20.42
N SER A 681 7.78 21.10 -19.89
CA SER A 681 7.83 22.33 -19.07
C SER A 681 8.62 22.12 -17.77
N LEU A 682 8.59 20.90 -17.22
CA LEU A 682 9.36 20.50 -16.04
C LEU A 682 10.78 20.05 -16.42
N THR A 683 11.56 20.95 -17.00
CA THR A 683 12.98 20.68 -17.30
C THR A 683 13.83 20.97 -16.05
N LEU A 684 14.56 19.97 -15.56
CA LEU A 684 15.54 20.12 -14.47
C LEU A 684 16.92 20.46 -15.04
N SER A 685 17.18 21.74 -15.29
CA SER A 685 18.44 22.23 -15.85
C SER A 685 19.05 23.33 -14.99
N GLY A 686 20.21 23.87 -15.37
CA GLY A 686 20.84 24.96 -14.63
C GLY A 686 21.30 24.59 -13.22
N TRP A 687 21.66 23.31 -13.01
CA TRP A 687 22.09 22.81 -11.71
C TRP A 687 23.30 23.56 -11.16
N LYS A 688 23.21 23.89 -9.88
CA LYS A 688 24.22 24.46 -9.01
C LYS A 688 24.71 23.40 -8.04
N PHE A 689 25.98 23.50 -7.68
CA PHE A 689 26.67 22.54 -6.84
C PHE A 689 27.54 23.24 -5.82
N SER A 690 27.49 22.72 -4.59
CA SER A 690 28.46 23.00 -3.54
C SER A 690 28.77 21.71 -2.79
N GLU A 691 30.02 21.56 -2.35
CA GLU A 691 30.35 20.59 -1.31
C GLU A 691 29.65 21.00 0.00
N ALA A 692 29.23 20.00 0.77
CA ALA A 692 28.34 20.17 1.91
C ALA A 692 28.89 19.52 3.19
N LEU A 693 30.21 19.32 3.26
CA LEU A 693 30.92 18.88 4.47
C LEU A 693 32.22 19.69 4.72
N PRO A 694 32.16 21.02 4.90
CA PRO A 694 33.33 21.79 5.34
C PRO A 694 33.87 21.31 6.70
N GLU A 695 33.06 20.60 7.48
CA GLU A 695 33.40 19.98 8.76
C GLU A 695 34.40 18.82 8.66
N ALA A 696 34.76 18.34 7.46
CA ALA A 696 35.87 17.40 7.34
C ALA A 696 37.22 18.09 7.57
N ASP A 697 37.30 19.40 7.33
CA ASP A 697 38.55 20.16 7.41
C ASP A 697 39.04 20.30 8.86
N ALA A 698 40.35 20.10 9.05
CA ALA A 698 40.99 20.24 10.36
C ALA A 698 40.89 21.68 10.90
N SER A 699 40.91 22.68 10.01
CA SER A 699 40.82 24.11 10.34
C SER A 699 39.40 24.62 10.53
N TYR A 700 38.37 23.79 10.29
CA TYR A 700 36.97 24.16 10.48
C TYR A 700 36.70 24.57 11.94
N ASP A 701 36.14 25.76 12.12
CA ASP A 701 35.75 26.31 13.42
C ASP A 701 34.39 25.74 13.86
N ASP A 702 34.45 24.75 14.76
CA ASP A 702 33.27 24.18 15.42
C ASP A 702 33.05 24.74 16.84
N SER A 703 33.60 25.92 17.16
CA SER A 703 33.43 26.54 18.50
C SER A 703 31.97 26.80 18.88
N LYS A 704 31.08 26.90 17.89
CA LYS A 704 29.63 27.06 18.06
C LYS A 704 28.86 25.74 18.19
N TRP A 705 29.54 24.60 18.07
CA TRP A 705 28.90 23.29 18.19
C TRP A 705 28.69 22.92 19.65
N VAL A 706 27.75 22.01 19.89
CA VAL A 706 27.53 21.46 21.22
C VAL A 706 28.76 20.62 21.60
N VAL A 707 29.32 20.89 22.77
CA VAL A 707 30.40 20.07 23.32
C VAL A 707 29.77 18.81 23.88
N ALA A 708 30.22 17.64 23.42
CA ALA A 708 29.75 16.36 23.93
C ALA A 708 30.62 15.95 25.12
N ASP A 709 30.27 16.41 26.32
CA ASP A 709 31.03 16.23 27.56
C ASP A 709 30.23 15.56 28.70
N HIS A 710 29.02 15.09 28.42
CA HIS A 710 28.21 14.39 29.41
C HIS A 710 28.94 13.11 29.88
N LEU A 711 29.19 12.99 31.18
CA LEU A 711 29.80 11.80 31.78
C LEU A 711 28.78 10.75 32.24
N THR A 712 27.50 11.09 32.17
CA THR A 712 26.37 10.26 32.56
C THR A 712 25.22 10.47 31.58
N THR A 713 24.42 9.44 31.37
CA THR A 713 23.20 9.50 30.55
C THR A 713 21.99 9.00 31.33
N PRO A 714 20.81 9.63 31.18
CA PRO A 714 19.56 9.09 31.69
C PRO A 714 19.12 7.83 30.93
N ASN A 715 19.66 7.58 29.73
CA ASN A 715 19.32 6.43 28.91
C ASN A 715 19.59 5.11 29.67
N PRO A 716 18.71 4.09 29.56
CA PRO A 716 18.93 2.78 30.19
C PRO A 716 20.17 2.06 29.62
N THR A 717 20.50 2.29 28.35
CA THR A 717 21.71 1.77 27.71
C THR A 717 22.91 2.63 28.12
N LYS A 718 23.94 2.03 28.72
CA LYS A 718 25.16 2.75 29.14
C LYS A 718 26.21 2.76 28.03
N PRO A 719 26.92 3.88 27.81
CA PRO A 719 27.93 3.96 26.77
C PRO A 719 29.13 3.08 27.11
N LEU A 720 29.82 2.57 26.08
CA LEU A 720 31.03 1.77 26.27
C LEU A 720 32.27 2.64 26.45
N THR A 721 32.21 3.90 26.03
CA THR A 721 33.28 4.90 26.16
C THR A 721 32.70 6.24 26.60
N LEU A 722 33.43 7.00 27.41
CA LEU A 722 33.05 8.37 27.82
C LEU A 722 33.87 9.43 27.05
N PRO A 723 33.32 10.64 26.84
CA PRO A 723 31.97 11.10 27.22
C PRO A 723 30.85 10.40 26.45
N VAL A 724 29.59 10.56 26.89
CA VAL A 724 28.41 10.04 26.20
C VAL A 724 28.30 10.69 24.83
N LEU A 725 28.11 9.90 23.77
CA LEU A 725 28.00 10.37 22.38
C LEU A 725 26.65 9.99 21.75
N TYR A 726 25.59 9.98 22.57
CA TYR A 726 24.21 9.78 22.13
C TYR A 726 23.62 11.12 21.69
N ALA A 727 23.08 11.19 20.48
CA ALA A 727 22.56 12.42 19.89
C ALA A 727 21.40 13.01 20.69
N ASP A 728 20.50 12.16 21.20
CA ASP A 728 19.34 12.58 21.99
C ASP A 728 19.72 13.32 23.27
N ASP A 729 20.81 12.90 23.93
CA ASP A 729 21.33 13.55 25.15
C ASP A 729 21.75 15.01 24.90
N TYR A 730 21.92 15.41 23.63
CA TYR A 730 22.27 16.75 23.20
C TYR A 730 21.15 17.46 22.42
N GLY A 731 19.93 16.93 22.45
CA GLY A 731 18.75 17.56 21.82
C GLY A 731 18.67 17.37 20.29
N PHE A 732 19.28 16.30 19.76
CA PHE A 732 19.25 15.97 18.33
C PHE A 732 18.65 14.58 18.11
N HIS A 733 17.42 14.53 17.61
CA HIS A 733 16.61 13.29 17.60
C HIS A 733 16.28 12.73 16.22
N THR A 734 16.73 13.39 15.15
CA THR A 734 16.38 13.03 13.78
C THR A 734 17.35 13.64 12.77
N GLY A 735 17.28 13.15 11.53
CA GLY A 735 18.16 13.58 10.43
C GLY A 735 19.64 13.21 10.66
N VAL A 736 20.55 13.69 9.82
CA VAL A 736 21.98 13.35 9.95
C VAL A 736 22.60 14.00 11.20
N GLN A 737 23.55 13.33 11.86
CA GLN A 737 24.39 13.93 12.92
C GLN A 737 25.87 13.90 12.54
N ILE A 738 26.62 14.92 12.97
CA ILE A 738 28.06 15.02 12.75
C ILE A 738 28.77 15.13 14.10
N PHE A 739 29.78 14.27 14.31
CA PHE A 739 30.63 14.25 15.50
C PHE A 739 32.06 14.63 15.12
N ARG A 740 32.76 15.39 15.97
CA ARG A 740 34.18 15.73 15.80
C ARG A 740 34.98 15.38 17.05
N GLY A 741 35.81 14.36 16.96
CA GLY A 741 36.67 13.87 18.05
C GLY A 741 38.10 14.36 17.91
N ARG A 742 38.61 15.07 18.91
CA ARG A 742 39.97 15.64 18.93
C ARG A 742 40.93 14.80 19.74
N PHE A 743 42.14 14.59 19.22
CA PHE A 743 43.23 13.98 19.96
C PHE A 743 44.58 14.58 19.55
N THR A 744 45.63 14.37 20.36
CA THR A 744 46.99 14.85 20.05
C THR A 744 47.95 13.68 20.20
N GLY A 745 48.93 13.59 19.30
CA GLY A 745 49.92 12.51 19.27
C GLY A 745 49.59 11.44 18.24
N GLU A 746 50.40 10.39 18.23
CA GLU A 746 50.34 9.33 17.23
C GLU A 746 49.18 8.36 17.50
N ALA A 747 48.49 7.97 16.43
CA ALA A 747 47.51 6.89 16.41
C ALA A 747 47.54 6.21 15.03
N SER A 748 47.41 4.89 14.98
CA SER A 748 47.39 4.12 13.73
C SER A 748 45.99 3.90 13.17
N GLY A 749 44.95 4.22 13.95
CA GLY A 749 43.56 4.03 13.55
C GLY A 749 42.57 4.31 14.68
N ALA A 750 41.30 4.03 14.43
CA ALA A 750 40.23 4.11 15.42
C ALA A 750 39.24 2.95 15.27
N ASN A 751 38.73 2.42 16.39
CA ASN A 751 37.60 1.52 16.40
C ASN A 751 36.33 2.29 16.78
N LEU A 752 35.33 2.28 15.90
CA LEU A 752 34.06 2.95 16.12
C LEU A 752 32.90 1.95 16.05
N THR A 753 31.98 2.03 17.01
CA THR A 753 30.65 1.40 16.94
C THR A 753 29.61 2.52 16.91
N VAL A 754 28.86 2.60 15.82
CA VAL A 754 27.87 3.67 15.59
C VAL A 754 26.50 3.05 15.36
N GLN A 755 25.49 3.58 16.03
CA GLN A 755 24.11 3.09 16.00
C GLN A 755 23.19 4.18 15.46
N GLY A 756 22.66 3.98 14.26
CA GLY A 756 21.76 4.95 13.61
C GLY A 756 20.38 4.37 13.26
N GLY A 757 20.11 3.12 13.64
CA GLY A 757 18.89 2.39 13.30
C GLY A 757 19.06 1.49 12.07
N THR A 758 18.06 0.65 11.79
CA THR A 758 18.08 -0.28 10.65
C THR A 758 18.40 0.43 9.34
N ALA A 759 19.29 -0.15 8.53
CA ALA A 759 19.74 0.42 7.26
C ALA A 759 20.47 1.78 7.36
N SER A 760 20.79 2.27 8.56
CA SER A 760 21.68 3.44 8.73
C SER A 760 23.11 3.13 8.29
N GLY A 761 23.82 4.16 7.83
CA GLY A 761 25.23 4.13 7.49
C GLY A 761 25.95 5.33 8.08
N TRP A 762 27.28 5.28 8.10
CA TRP A 762 28.10 6.37 8.62
C TRP A 762 29.45 6.39 7.93
N SER A 763 30.08 7.57 7.91
CA SER A 763 31.35 7.83 7.21
C SER A 763 32.30 8.61 8.10
N ALA A 764 33.60 8.44 7.91
CA ALA A 764 34.62 9.10 8.72
C ALA A 764 35.75 9.73 7.91
N TRP A 765 36.26 10.85 8.40
CA TRP A 765 37.39 11.61 7.87
C TRP A 765 38.37 11.97 8.99
N LEU A 766 39.66 12.00 8.69
CA LEU A 766 40.71 12.48 9.58
C LEU A 766 41.44 13.65 8.90
N ASN A 767 41.34 14.85 9.47
CA ASN A 767 41.98 16.06 8.94
C ASN A 767 41.79 16.25 7.41
N SER A 768 40.54 16.23 6.94
CA SER A 768 40.13 16.26 5.52
C SER A 768 40.29 14.95 4.75
N ASP A 769 41.12 14.00 5.20
CA ASP A 769 41.31 12.73 4.50
C ASP A 769 40.17 11.76 4.80
N TYR A 770 39.48 11.27 3.76
CA TYR A 770 38.48 10.22 3.90
C TYR A 770 39.14 8.90 4.32
N ILE A 771 38.66 8.29 5.40
CA ILE A 771 39.29 7.07 5.97
C ILE A 771 38.40 5.82 5.93
N GLY A 772 37.09 5.97 5.70
CA GLY A 772 36.19 4.83 5.48
C GLY A 772 34.75 5.07 5.88
N SER A 773 33.87 4.14 5.50
CA SER A 773 32.45 4.18 5.82
C SER A 773 31.88 2.80 6.11
N PHE A 774 30.80 2.80 6.89
CA PHE A 774 29.86 1.69 6.97
C PHE A 774 28.64 2.04 6.10
N PRO A 775 28.44 1.39 4.94
CA PRO A 775 27.38 1.76 4.00
C PRO A 775 25.97 1.41 4.51
N GLY A 776 25.86 0.65 5.61
CA GLY A 776 24.59 0.20 6.18
C GLY A 776 24.16 -1.19 5.70
N ILE A 777 23.45 -1.92 6.55
CA ILE A 777 22.91 -3.25 6.25
C ILE A 777 21.43 -3.24 6.65
N VAL A 778 20.56 -3.73 5.77
CA VAL A 778 19.09 -3.73 5.98
C VAL A 778 18.62 -4.55 7.19
N SER A 779 19.49 -5.38 7.76
CA SER A 779 19.22 -6.21 8.94
C SER A 779 20.00 -5.78 10.19
N ALA A 780 20.75 -4.67 10.12
CA ALA A 780 21.58 -4.21 11.23
C ALA A 780 21.20 -2.77 11.62
N THR A 781 21.10 -2.54 12.93
CA THR A 781 20.80 -1.22 13.52
C THR A 781 22.05 -0.41 13.85
N SER A 782 23.22 -1.06 13.88
CA SER A 782 24.53 -0.47 14.14
C SER A 782 25.61 -1.09 13.26
N GLY A 783 26.74 -0.39 13.14
CA GLY A 783 27.92 -0.86 12.42
C GLY A 783 29.19 -0.59 13.24
N THR A 784 30.07 -1.59 13.32
CA THR A 784 31.40 -1.47 13.95
C THR A 784 32.48 -1.59 12.90
N LEU A 785 33.41 -0.64 12.87
CA LEU A 785 34.58 -0.69 11.97
C LEU A 785 35.85 -0.26 12.69
N ALA A 786 36.92 -0.99 12.38
CA ALA A 786 38.30 -0.59 12.65
C ALA A 786 38.82 0.21 11.45
N LEU A 787 38.94 1.52 11.62
CA LEU A 787 39.43 2.47 10.61
C LEU A 787 40.95 2.56 10.68
N SER A 788 41.62 2.43 9.54
CA SER A 788 43.06 2.65 9.42
C SER A 788 43.37 4.11 9.12
N PHE A 789 44.36 4.68 9.81
CA PHE A 789 44.87 6.02 9.49
C PHE A 789 46.05 5.98 8.50
N SER A 790 46.36 4.81 7.92
CA SER A 790 47.49 4.65 6.98
C SER A 790 47.42 5.54 5.74
N ASN A 791 46.22 5.97 5.35
CA ASN A 791 45.99 6.81 4.18
C ASN A 791 45.64 8.26 4.55
N ALA A 792 45.82 8.66 5.81
CA ALA A 792 45.48 9.99 6.30
C ALA A 792 46.69 10.72 6.88
N THR A 793 46.65 12.04 6.84
CA THR A 793 47.74 12.91 7.28
C THR A 793 47.54 13.32 8.73
N LEU A 794 48.36 12.76 9.63
CA LEU A 794 48.39 13.21 11.02
C LEU A 794 49.26 14.46 11.17
N VAL A 795 48.80 15.39 12.01
CA VAL A 795 49.63 16.48 12.49
C VAL A 795 50.37 16.04 13.76
N SER A 796 51.69 16.14 13.73
CA SER A 796 52.56 15.75 14.84
C SER A 796 52.57 16.77 15.99
N SER A 797 52.26 18.03 15.68
CA SER A 797 52.10 19.12 16.65
C SER A 797 50.75 19.82 16.44
N GLY A 798 49.76 19.49 17.27
CA GLY A 798 48.40 20.05 17.19
C GLY A 798 47.32 19.00 17.43
N ASP A 799 46.07 19.41 17.28
CA ASP A 799 44.93 18.48 17.36
C ASP A 799 44.71 17.81 16.00
N ASN A 800 44.64 16.49 16.01
CA ASN A 800 44.05 15.69 14.96
C ASN A 800 42.54 15.62 15.20
N VAL A 801 41.74 15.74 14.13
CA VAL A 801 40.27 15.76 14.21
C VAL A 801 39.67 14.63 13.38
N LEU A 802 39.00 13.72 14.08
CA LEU A 802 38.18 12.67 13.48
C LEU A 802 36.75 13.17 13.33
N THR A 803 36.31 13.42 12.10
CA THR A 803 34.93 13.78 11.77
C THR A 803 34.15 12.52 11.41
N VAL A 804 33.02 12.28 12.07
CA VAL A 804 32.11 11.15 11.80
C VAL A 804 30.74 11.70 11.43
N VAL A 805 30.25 11.34 10.25
CA VAL A 805 28.90 11.69 9.79
C VAL A 805 28.03 10.44 9.87
N MET A 806 26.97 10.49 10.67
CA MET A 806 26.04 9.39 10.91
C MET A 806 24.68 9.71 10.33
N ASP A 807 24.14 8.77 9.56
CA ASP A 807 22.75 8.81 9.13
C ASP A 807 21.81 8.26 10.22
N HIS A 808 20.60 8.80 10.33
CA HIS A 808 19.63 8.43 11.35
C HIS A 808 18.35 7.92 10.70
N SER A 809 18.07 6.61 10.72
CA SER A 809 16.88 6.02 10.06
C SER A 809 15.57 6.15 10.82
N GLY A 810 15.56 6.87 11.94
CA GLY A 810 14.40 7.00 12.82
C GLY A 810 14.60 6.16 14.09
N HIS A 811 13.79 6.40 15.11
CA HIS A 811 13.76 5.59 16.32
C HIS A 811 12.94 4.32 16.12
N ASP A 812 13.29 3.28 16.87
CA ASP A 812 12.47 2.08 17.04
C ASP A 812 11.16 2.43 17.78
N GLN A 813 10.26 1.47 17.96
CA GLN A 813 8.92 1.67 18.51
C GLN A 813 8.82 1.15 19.95
N ARG A 814 7.72 1.48 20.66
CA ARG A 814 7.43 1.00 22.03
C ARG A 814 8.60 1.26 23.00
N ALA A 815 8.97 0.28 23.83
CA ALA A 815 10.09 0.41 24.78
C ALA A 815 11.46 0.58 24.07
N ASP A 816 11.59 0.04 22.85
CA ASP A 816 12.82 0.13 22.06
C ASP A 816 13.06 1.54 21.50
N ALA A 817 12.07 2.45 21.57
CA ALA A 817 12.27 3.85 21.24
C ALA A 817 13.43 4.51 22.01
N LEU A 818 13.78 3.96 23.19
CA LEU A 818 14.91 4.40 24.02
C LEU A 818 16.28 3.87 23.55
N ILE A 819 16.34 3.04 22.51
CA ILE A 819 17.61 2.59 21.92
C ILE A 819 18.35 3.82 21.36
N PRO A 820 19.56 4.15 21.86
CA PRO A 820 20.20 5.43 21.55
C PRO A 820 20.63 5.54 20.10
N ARG A 821 20.79 6.77 19.62
CA ARG A 821 21.36 7.09 18.31
C ARG A 821 22.67 7.82 18.49
N GLY A 822 23.73 7.46 17.75
CA GLY A 822 25.05 8.07 17.89
C GLY A 822 26.19 7.07 18.01
N ILE A 823 27.28 7.48 18.67
CA ILE A 823 28.49 6.64 18.83
C ILE A 823 28.38 5.89 20.16
N ILE A 824 28.32 4.55 20.09
CA ILE A 824 28.26 3.67 21.26
C ILE A 824 29.63 3.45 21.89
N SER A 825 30.67 3.38 21.03
CA SER A 825 32.06 3.17 21.43
C SER A 825 33.01 3.87 20.45
N ALA A 826 34.02 4.55 20.99
CA ALA A 826 35.12 5.14 20.21
C ALA A 826 36.46 4.95 20.93
N ALA A 827 37.40 4.26 20.29
CA ALA A 827 38.74 4.05 20.82
C ALA A 827 39.82 4.25 19.74
N LEU A 828 40.94 4.89 20.10
CA LEU A 828 42.10 5.03 19.22
C LEU A 828 43.00 3.80 19.32
N PHE A 829 43.56 3.37 18.20
CA PHE A 829 44.68 2.43 18.18
C PHE A 829 45.97 3.24 18.30
N SER A 830 46.66 3.10 19.42
CA SER A 830 47.87 3.88 19.70
C SER A 830 48.84 3.07 20.56
N SER A 831 50.13 3.11 20.21
CA SER A 831 51.22 2.55 21.02
C SER A 831 51.60 3.43 22.22
N SER A 832 51.17 4.70 22.24
CA SER A 832 51.46 5.70 23.26
C SER A 832 50.30 6.02 24.21
N ASN A 833 49.26 5.17 24.30
CA ASN A 833 48.03 5.40 25.07
C ASN A 833 47.29 6.73 24.74
N THR A 834 47.40 7.22 23.50
CA THR A 834 46.67 8.39 23.00
C THR A 834 45.15 8.14 23.08
N THR A 835 44.39 9.11 23.59
CA THR A 835 42.93 9.07 23.73
C THR A 835 42.29 10.34 23.19
N PHE A 836 40.98 10.29 22.92
CA PHE A 836 40.21 11.49 22.56
C PHE A 836 40.14 12.45 23.75
N LYS A 837 40.41 13.74 23.51
CA LYS A 837 40.41 14.81 24.52
C LYS A 837 39.08 15.57 24.58
N LYS A 838 38.40 15.70 23.44
CA LYS A 838 37.16 16.46 23.31
C LYS A 838 36.34 15.91 22.16
N TRP A 839 35.02 15.86 22.37
CA TRP A 839 34.05 15.63 21.31
C TRP A 839 33.15 16.85 21.17
N THR A 840 32.75 17.16 19.93
CA THR A 840 31.67 18.09 19.60
C THR A 840 30.66 17.40 18.69
N ILE A 841 29.40 17.83 18.74
CA ILE A 841 28.30 17.28 17.95
C ILE A 841 27.47 18.42 17.32
N ALA A 842 27.01 18.19 16.10
CA ALA A 842 25.97 18.98 15.46
C ALA A 842 24.87 18.07 14.89
N GLY A 843 23.61 18.42 15.17
CA GLY A 843 22.42 17.96 14.46
C GLY A 843 21.74 19.12 13.75
N ASN A 844 20.40 19.11 13.68
CA ASN A 844 19.63 20.16 13.03
C ASN A 844 19.86 21.55 13.64
N ALA A 845 19.70 22.60 12.83
CA ALA A 845 19.90 23.97 13.29
C ALA A 845 18.91 24.33 14.41
N GLY A 846 19.43 24.95 15.46
CA GLY A 846 18.64 25.32 16.65
C GLY A 846 18.27 24.16 17.57
N GLY A 847 18.62 22.91 17.24
CA GLY A 847 18.23 21.71 18.00
C GLY A 847 16.71 21.68 18.21
N GLU A 848 16.29 21.69 19.46
CA GLU A 848 14.89 21.69 19.88
C GLU A 848 14.13 23.02 19.67
N SER A 849 14.79 24.11 19.26
CA SER A 849 14.22 25.48 19.24
C SER A 849 13.17 25.75 18.13
N ASN A 850 12.78 24.75 17.34
CA ASN A 850 11.78 24.81 16.26
C ASN A 850 11.84 26.06 15.37
N ILE A 851 13.01 26.32 14.77
CA ILE A 851 13.27 27.53 13.98
C ILE A 851 12.52 27.60 12.64
N ASP A 852 12.02 26.46 12.14
CA ASP A 852 11.07 26.36 11.02
C ASP A 852 9.74 25.77 11.54
N PRO A 853 8.81 26.58 12.09
CA PRO A 853 7.55 26.07 12.61
C PRO A 853 6.58 25.55 11.53
N VAL A 854 6.82 25.88 10.26
CA VAL A 854 5.98 25.40 9.15
C VAL A 854 6.22 23.92 8.91
N ARG A 855 7.50 23.52 8.82
CA ARG A 855 7.89 22.12 8.56
C ARG A 855 8.18 21.36 9.85
N GLY A 856 8.69 22.04 10.87
CA GLY A 856 9.03 21.52 12.19
C GLY A 856 10.40 20.85 12.23
N VAL A 857 10.84 20.50 13.44
CA VAL A 857 12.16 19.89 13.72
C VAL A 857 12.42 18.56 13.00
N ILE A 858 11.36 17.86 12.55
CA ILE A 858 11.45 16.60 11.80
C ILE A 858 11.92 16.82 10.36
N ALA A 859 11.83 18.04 9.85
CA ALA A 859 12.13 18.37 8.46
C ALA A 859 13.62 18.64 8.18
N GLU A 860 14.51 18.57 9.17
CA GLU A 860 15.92 18.91 8.98
C GLU A 860 16.81 17.99 9.80
N GLY A 861 17.95 17.61 9.21
CA GLY A 861 19.08 17.02 9.89
C GLY A 861 20.23 18.01 10.06
N GLY A 862 21.39 17.46 10.42
CA GLY A 862 22.59 18.21 10.74
C GLY A 862 23.60 18.34 9.61
N LEU A 863 23.24 18.13 8.34
CA LEU A 863 24.19 18.47 7.26
C LEU A 863 24.41 19.99 7.18
N HIS A 864 25.59 20.41 6.72
CA HIS A 864 25.90 21.84 6.58
C HIS A 864 24.85 22.59 5.76
N ALA A 865 24.41 21.97 4.66
CA ALA A 865 23.38 22.49 3.77
C ALA A 865 22.04 22.70 4.48
N GLU A 866 21.65 21.75 5.34
CA GLU A 866 20.41 21.83 6.12
C GLU A 866 20.50 22.96 7.15
N ARG A 867 21.60 22.99 7.93
CA ARG A 867 21.76 23.97 9.01
C ARG A 867 21.84 25.43 8.52
N LEU A 868 22.24 25.64 7.27
CA LEU A 868 22.29 26.97 6.64
C LEU A 868 21.07 27.27 5.74
N GLY A 869 20.10 26.36 5.63
CA GLY A 869 18.89 26.59 4.84
C GLY A 869 19.09 26.52 3.33
N TRP A 870 20.11 25.83 2.84
CA TRP A 870 20.38 25.69 1.39
C TRP A 870 19.25 24.98 0.64
N HIS A 871 18.47 24.17 1.35
CA HIS A 871 17.27 23.46 0.87
C HIS A 871 16.01 24.34 0.77
N LEU A 872 16.04 25.56 1.30
CA LEU A 872 14.88 26.43 1.33
C LEU A 872 14.72 27.23 0.02
N PRO A 873 13.48 27.46 -0.44
CA PRO A 873 13.23 28.42 -1.51
C PRO A 873 13.86 29.79 -1.18
N GLY A 874 14.43 30.45 -2.19
CA GLY A 874 14.98 31.80 -2.04
C GLY A 874 16.44 31.89 -1.55
N PHE A 875 17.07 30.79 -1.12
CA PHE A 875 18.52 30.77 -0.87
C PHE A 875 19.32 31.20 -2.12
N ASP A 876 20.31 32.08 -1.92
CA ASP A 876 21.18 32.62 -2.96
C ASP A 876 22.35 31.67 -3.26
N ASP A 877 22.25 30.98 -4.39
CA ASP A 877 23.25 30.05 -4.93
C ASP A 877 24.04 30.65 -6.12
N SER A 878 23.98 31.97 -6.32
CA SER A 878 24.59 32.64 -7.47
C SER A 878 26.10 32.42 -7.57
N ALA A 879 26.77 32.30 -6.42
CA ALA A 879 28.20 32.04 -6.31
C ALA A 879 28.59 30.56 -6.52
N TRP A 880 27.62 29.64 -6.60
CA TRP A 880 27.90 28.21 -6.72
C TRP A 880 28.30 27.80 -8.14
N ALA A 881 29.14 26.77 -8.21
CA ALA A 881 29.58 26.19 -9.47
C ALA A 881 28.40 25.53 -10.19
N ALA A 882 28.41 25.58 -11.53
CA ALA A 882 27.46 24.83 -12.34
C ALA A 882 27.94 23.37 -12.48
N ARG A 883 27.18 22.42 -11.96
CA ARG A 883 27.45 20.97 -12.07
C ARG A 883 26.14 20.20 -11.86
N SER A 884 25.94 19.15 -12.63
CA SER A 884 24.74 18.31 -12.57
C SER A 884 24.93 17.13 -11.61
N PRO A 885 23.88 16.66 -10.91
CA PRO A 885 23.90 15.38 -10.19
C PRO A 885 24.35 14.19 -11.06
N SER A 886 24.07 14.26 -12.38
CA SER A 886 24.47 13.24 -13.35
C SER A 886 25.99 13.14 -13.55
N ASP A 887 26.73 14.20 -13.21
CA ASP A 887 28.21 14.19 -13.28
C ASP A 887 28.83 13.36 -12.14
N GLY A 888 28.00 12.95 -11.18
CA GLY A 888 28.37 12.15 -10.02
C GLY A 888 29.16 12.90 -8.97
N VAL A 889 29.49 12.19 -7.89
CA VAL A 889 30.30 12.65 -6.76
C VAL A 889 31.46 11.70 -6.51
N ASP A 890 32.61 12.24 -6.09
CA ASP A 890 33.80 11.44 -5.79
C ASP A 890 33.64 10.77 -4.42
N SER A 891 34.31 9.64 -4.17
CA SER A 891 34.18 8.89 -2.90
C SER A 891 34.52 9.75 -1.68
N GLY A 892 33.72 9.62 -0.62
CA GLY A 892 33.91 10.43 0.59
C GLY A 892 33.52 11.90 0.42
N THR A 893 32.78 12.24 -0.63
CA THR A 893 32.21 13.59 -0.81
C THR A 893 30.76 13.60 -0.36
N ILE A 894 30.38 14.64 0.39
CA ILE A 894 28.98 15.02 0.59
C ILE A 894 28.74 16.28 -0.23
N ALA A 895 27.77 16.22 -1.13
CA ALA A 895 27.47 17.31 -2.05
C ALA A 895 26.00 17.70 -2.02
N PHE A 896 25.74 18.99 -2.25
CA PHE A 896 24.41 19.54 -2.41
C PHE A 896 24.23 20.10 -3.81
N PHE A 897 23.21 19.61 -4.51
CA PHE A 897 22.82 20.06 -5.83
C PHE A 897 21.49 20.82 -5.77
N ARG A 898 21.43 21.94 -6.46
CA ARG A 898 20.27 22.84 -6.46
C ARG A 898 19.90 23.26 -7.88
N THR A 899 18.61 23.30 -8.18
CA THR A 899 18.06 23.82 -9.42
C THR A 899 16.76 24.56 -9.11
N THR A 900 16.20 25.25 -10.10
CA THR A 900 14.84 25.78 -10.05
C THR A 900 14.17 25.45 -11.36
N SER A 901 12.98 24.87 -11.32
CA SER A 901 12.19 24.55 -12.50
C SER A 901 10.76 25.04 -12.33
N HIS A 902 10.19 25.59 -13.40
CA HIS A 902 8.83 26.14 -13.38
C HIS A 902 7.84 25.11 -13.92
N LEU A 903 6.80 24.82 -13.14
CA LEU A 903 5.73 23.90 -13.52
C LEU A 903 4.41 24.65 -13.68
N ALA A 904 3.88 24.67 -14.90
CA ALA A 904 2.59 25.28 -15.19
C ALA A 904 1.52 24.22 -15.47
N VAL A 905 0.97 23.58 -14.43
CA VAL A 905 -0.23 22.74 -14.62
C VAL A 905 -1.44 23.65 -14.83
N PRO A 906 -2.25 23.44 -15.89
CA PRO A 906 -3.46 24.22 -16.10
C PRO A 906 -4.50 24.00 -14.99
N GLU A 907 -5.33 25.01 -14.76
CA GLU A 907 -6.42 24.92 -13.80
C GLU A 907 -7.45 23.84 -14.20
N GLY A 908 -8.01 23.16 -13.20
CA GLY A 908 -8.98 22.08 -13.40
C GLY A 908 -8.37 20.73 -13.77
N TYR A 909 -7.07 20.56 -13.55
CA TYR A 909 -6.38 19.29 -13.68
C TYR A 909 -5.75 18.89 -12.35
N ASP A 910 -5.91 17.61 -12.02
CA ASP A 910 -5.12 16.93 -11.00
C ASP A 910 -4.07 16.08 -11.72
N VAL A 911 -2.80 16.34 -11.42
CA VAL A 911 -1.63 15.73 -12.05
C VAL A 911 -0.69 15.27 -10.96
N SER A 912 -0.43 13.97 -10.93
CA SER A 912 0.59 13.37 -10.06
C SER A 912 1.95 13.36 -10.76
N LEU A 913 2.99 13.79 -10.06
CA LEU A 913 4.36 13.92 -10.58
C LEU A 913 5.36 13.13 -9.76
N GLU A 914 6.20 12.33 -10.40
CA GLU A 914 7.18 11.50 -9.69
C GLU A 914 8.63 11.88 -10.02
N PHE A 915 9.52 11.72 -9.05
CA PHE A 915 10.96 11.76 -9.26
C PHE A 915 11.47 10.34 -9.28
N ILE A 916 12.08 9.95 -10.40
CA ILE A 916 12.77 8.67 -10.50
C ILE A 916 14.26 8.93 -10.42
N LEU A 917 14.85 8.44 -9.35
CA LEU A 917 16.28 8.56 -9.08
C LEU A 917 16.96 7.23 -9.42
N THR A 918 17.98 7.28 -10.28
CA THR A 918 18.74 6.10 -10.71
C THR A 918 20.23 6.25 -10.40
N SER A 919 20.89 5.14 -10.08
CA SER A 919 22.34 5.04 -9.89
C SER A 919 22.91 3.86 -10.68
N PRO A 920 24.19 3.90 -11.07
CA PRO A 920 24.88 2.73 -11.60
C PRO A 920 24.81 1.52 -10.66
N ALA A 921 24.85 0.32 -11.23
CA ALA A 921 25.03 -0.89 -10.43
C ALA A 921 26.40 -0.86 -9.72
N GLY A 922 26.47 -1.42 -8.52
CA GLY A 922 27.65 -1.38 -7.64
C GLY A 922 27.77 -0.12 -6.76
N SER A 923 26.99 0.93 -7.01
CA SER A 923 27.09 2.19 -6.25
C SER A 923 26.59 2.06 -4.80
N ASN A 924 27.39 2.58 -3.85
CA ASN A 924 26.96 2.82 -2.47
C ASN A 924 26.76 4.33 -2.29
N LEU A 925 25.50 4.75 -2.21
CA LEU A 925 25.13 6.16 -2.12
C LEU A 925 23.91 6.35 -1.21
N ARG A 926 23.90 7.44 -0.45
CA ARG A 926 22.69 7.97 0.21
C ARG A 926 22.31 9.29 -0.43
N ALA A 927 21.02 9.49 -0.66
CA ALA A 927 20.52 10.74 -1.21
C ALA A 927 19.29 11.24 -0.44
N GLN A 928 19.19 12.56 -0.32
CA GLN A 928 18.00 13.25 0.18
C GLN A 928 17.50 14.21 -0.92
N LEU A 929 16.24 14.07 -1.30
CA LEU A 929 15.59 14.98 -2.24
C LEU A 929 14.83 16.03 -1.44
N TYR A 930 15.05 17.32 -1.71
CA TYR A 930 14.24 18.39 -1.13
C TYR A 930 13.39 19.06 -2.23
N VAL A 931 12.11 19.23 -1.92
CA VAL A 931 11.18 19.99 -2.76
C VAL A 931 10.58 21.09 -1.92
N ASN A 932 10.95 22.33 -2.25
CA ASN A 932 10.56 23.53 -1.49
C ASN A 932 10.80 23.41 0.03
N GLY A 933 11.95 22.85 0.41
CA GLY A 933 12.37 22.69 1.80
C GLY A 933 11.83 21.45 2.53
N ILE A 934 10.92 20.68 1.93
CA ILE A 934 10.48 19.38 2.48
C ILE A 934 11.34 18.28 1.89
N TRP A 935 11.89 17.38 2.71
CA TRP A 935 12.78 16.31 2.23
C TRP A 935 12.21 14.90 2.26
N ILE A 936 12.83 14.06 1.45
CA ILE A 936 12.49 12.65 1.19
C ILE A 936 13.81 11.87 1.09
N ARG A 937 13.90 10.72 1.76
CA ARG A 937 15.15 9.92 1.84
C ARG A 937 15.23 8.78 0.83
N PHE A 938 16.44 8.51 0.35
CA PHE A 938 16.79 7.38 -0.50
C PHE A 938 18.09 6.70 -0.05
N LEU A 939 18.11 5.37 -0.07
CA LEU A 939 19.30 4.54 0.16
C LEU A 939 19.59 3.68 -1.08
N TYR A 940 20.80 3.80 -1.64
CA TYR A 940 21.29 2.98 -2.73
C TYR A 940 22.42 2.07 -2.23
N LYS A 941 22.16 0.77 -2.21
CA LYS A 941 23.17 -0.28 -2.02
C LYS A 941 22.95 -1.33 -3.09
N ALA A 942 23.74 -1.28 -4.15
CA ALA A 942 23.58 -2.24 -5.24
C ALA A 942 24.02 -3.65 -4.81
N LYS A 943 23.08 -4.61 -4.81
CA LYS A 943 23.40 -6.03 -4.96
C LYS A 943 23.53 -6.37 -6.47
N PRO A 944 24.30 -7.40 -6.86
CA PRO A 944 24.38 -7.85 -8.25
C PRO A 944 22.98 -8.21 -8.80
N PRO A 945 22.79 -8.22 -10.14
CA PRO A 945 21.55 -7.82 -10.79
C PRO A 945 20.39 -8.73 -10.40
N ARG A 946 19.59 -8.26 -9.45
CA ARG A 946 18.14 -8.50 -9.43
C ARG A 946 17.51 -7.19 -9.86
N THR A 947 16.76 -7.25 -10.95
CA THR A 947 16.09 -6.13 -11.60
C THR A 947 15.19 -5.35 -10.62
N GLY A 948 15.33 -4.02 -10.62
CA GLY A 948 14.27 -3.08 -10.24
C GLY A 948 14.06 -2.79 -8.76
N LEU A 949 15.03 -2.14 -8.10
CA LEU A 949 14.81 -1.47 -6.81
C LEU A 949 14.80 0.05 -7.04
N TRP A 950 13.68 0.62 -7.48
CA TRP A 950 13.56 2.08 -7.63
C TRP A 950 12.28 2.59 -6.97
N PRO A 951 12.32 3.39 -5.90
CA PRO A 951 11.11 4.00 -5.36
C PRO A 951 10.44 4.90 -6.42
N ARG A 952 9.12 4.74 -6.57
CA ARG A 952 8.23 5.65 -7.32
C ARG A 952 7.68 6.70 -6.35
N PHE A 953 7.29 7.84 -6.86
CA PHE A 953 6.90 8.98 -6.02
C PHE A 953 5.67 9.69 -6.60
N SER A 954 5.02 10.61 -5.90
CA SER A 954 3.99 11.47 -6.49
C SER A 954 3.83 12.75 -5.67
N LEU A 955 4.13 13.90 -6.26
CA LEU A 955 3.75 15.22 -5.77
C LEU A 955 2.57 15.75 -6.57
N LEU A 956 1.79 16.57 -5.88
CA LEU A 956 1.04 17.62 -6.54
C LEU A 956 1.83 18.91 -6.48
N HIS A 957 2.06 19.44 -7.68
CA HIS A 957 2.16 20.87 -7.93
C HIS A 957 3.21 21.62 -7.10
N THR A 958 4.48 21.47 -7.46
CA THR A 958 5.57 22.28 -6.90
C THR A 958 6.76 22.36 -7.86
N GLU A 959 7.40 23.53 -7.89
CA GLU A 959 8.72 23.73 -8.47
C GLU A 959 9.76 22.82 -7.79
N VAL A 960 10.62 22.19 -8.60
CA VAL A 960 11.65 21.25 -8.13
C VAL A 960 12.87 22.04 -7.71
N ARG A 961 13.46 21.75 -6.53
CA ARG A 961 14.61 22.52 -6.08
C ARG A 961 15.91 21.79 -5.66
N HIS A 962 15.99 20.59 -5.03
CA HIS A 962 17.32 20.08 -4.58
C HIS A 962 17.53 18.56 -4.50
N VAL A 963 18.77 18.09 -4.73
CA VAL A 963 19.25 16.72 -4.43
C VAL A 963 20.56 16.82 -3.64
N CYS A 964 20.62 16.25 -2.43
CA CYS A 964 21.86 16.05 -1.68
C CYS A 964 22.32 14.59 -1.86
N ALA A 965 23.61 14.36 -2.12
CA ALA A 965 24.17 13.03 -2.41
C ALA A 965 25.46 12.78 -1.59
N LEU A 966 25.59 11.56 -1.06
CA LEU A 966 26.71 11.08 -0.23
C LEU A 966 27.21 9.73 -0.76
N SER A 967 28.47 9.63 -1.21
CA SER A 967 29.04 8.44 -1.88
C SER A 967 30.17 7.74 -1.09
N ASP A 968 30.27 6.41 -1.24
CA ASP A 968 31.31 5.56 -0.63
C ASP A 968 31.89 4.53 -1.63
N GLU A 969 33.21 4.29 -1.60
CA GLU A 969 33.84 3.05 -2.13
C GLU A 969 35.22 2.73 -1.49
N LYS A 970 35.35 1.55 -0.84
CA LYS A 970 36.37 0.51 -1.15
C LYS A 970 36.18 -0.80 -0.38
N ASP A 971 36.13 -1.91 -1.11
CA ASP A 971 36.28 -3.30 -0.65
C ASP A 971 37.74 -3.65 -0.29
N TYR A 972 37.97 -4.53 0.69
CA TYR A 972 39.28 -5.20 0.87
C TYR A 972 39.18 -6.68 1.32
N GLU A 973 39.60 -7.55 0.39
CA GLU A 973 40.42 -8.79 0.44
C GLU A 973 40.18 -9.93 1.46
N ALA A 974 40.04 -11.16 0.92
CA ALA A 974 40.83 -12.32 1.33
C ALA A 974 40.87 -13.44 0.25
N ALA A 975 42.02 -13.61 -0.44
CA ALA A 975 42.60 -14.94 -0.76
C ALA A 975 44.04 -14.81 -1.32
N LEU A 976 45.03 -15.04 -0.44
CA LEU A 976 46.46 -15.21 -0.73
C LEU A 976 46.76 -16.57 -1.41
N THR A 977 47.60 -16.60 -2.46
CA THR A 977 48.84 -17.45 -2.61
C THR A 977 49.47 -17.52 -4.03
N SER A 978 50.54 -16.72 -4.27
CA SER A 978 51.79 -16.99 -5.06
C SER A 978 51.77 -17.25 -6.61
N PRO A 979 52.93 -17.27 -7.34
CA PRO A 979 53.71 -16.09 -7.77
C PRO A 979 54.20 -16.12 -9.27
N ARG A 980 54.81 -15.00 -9.73
CA ARG A 980 55.65 -14.79 -10.96
C ARG A 980 54.87 -14.59 -12.28
N ARG A 981 55.13 -13.56 -13.11
CA ARG A 981 56.41 -13.14 -13.74
C ARG A 981 56.44 -11.66 -14.19
N GLU A 982 57.66 -11.12 -14.12
CA GLU A 982 58.30 -9.83 -14.54
C GLU A 982 57.78 -9.16 -15.83
N ALA A 983 57.50 -7.84 -15.87
CA ALA A 983 58.34 -6.60 -15.88
C ALA A 983 58.73 -6.14 -17.31
N SER A 984 58.33 -4.94 -17.79
CA SER A 984 58.92 -3.60 -17.54
C SER A 984 58.24 -2.53 -18.46
N PRO A 985 58.59 -1.23 -18.43
CA PRO A 985 58.76 -0.27 -17.32
C PRO A 985 57.84 0.98 -17.45
N ALA A 986 57.81 1.79 -16.39
CA ALA A 986 56.85 2.87 -16.10
C ALA A 986 57.22 4.28 -16.62
N GLU A 987 56.18 5.09 -16.90
CA GLU A 987 55.92 6.49 -16.49
C GLU A 987 54.62 6.94 -17.23
N ALA A 988 53.55 7.49 -16.66
CA ALA A 988 53.27 8.12 -15.37
C ALA A 988 51.83 7.79 -14.93
N VAL A 989 51.63 7.62 -13.62
CA VAL A 989 50.33 7.32 -13.00
C VAL A 989 49.55 8.60 -12.75
N LYS A 990 48.37 8.70 -13.35
CA LYS A 990 47.24 9.51 -12.86
C LYS A 990 46.10 8.51 -12.58
N ARG A 991 45.84 8.20 -11.31
CA ARG A 991 44.74 7.29 -10.92
C ARG A 991 43.43 7.97 -11.31
N ALA A 992 42.61 7.29 -12.12
CA ALA A 992 41.21 7.63 -12.31
C ALA A 992 40.46 7.22 -11.04
N ALA A 993 39.88 8.18 -10.33
CA ALA A 993 38.79 7.93 -9.40
C ALA A 993 37.53 7.66 -10.24
N GLU A 994 36.85 6.55 -9.99
CA GLU A 994 35.55 6.26 -10.63
C GLU A 994 34.48 7.15 -9.98
N LYS A 995 33.71 7.86 -10.81
CA LYS A 995 32.64 8.76 -10.37
C LYS A 995 31.32 8.00 -10.29
N VAL A 996 30.58 8.16 -9.20
CA VAL A 996 29.23 7.59 -9.05
C VAL A 996 28.19 8.62 -9.50
N ALA A 997 27.61 8.44 -10.70
CA ALA A 997 26.57 9.31 -11.25
C ALA A 997 25.20 9.06 -10.62
N VAL A 998 24.41 10.11 -10.37
CA VAL A 998 22.98 9.99 -10.07
C VAL A 998 22.21 10.65 -11.21
N ALA A 999 21.56 9.86 -12.04
CA ALA A 999 20.65 10.39 -13.04
C ALA A 999 19.25 10.46 -12.41
N GLY A 1000 18.79 11.67 -12.14
CA GLY A 1000 17.38 11.95 -11.88
C GLY A 1000 16.68 12.20 -13.21
N SER A 1001 15.65 11.41 -13.53
CA SER A 1001 14.69 11.77 -14.56
C SER A 1001 13.33 12.02 -13.91
N VAL A 1002 12.64 13.05 -14.35
CA VAL A 1002 11.20 13.15 -14.10
C VAL A 1002 10.54 12.28 -15.16
N ALA A 1003 10.29 11.02 -14.81
CA ALA A 1003 9.24 10.29 -15.51
C ALA A 1003 7.93 10.76 -14.88
N GLY A 1004 6.99 11.27 -15.68
CA GLY A 1004 5.63 11.42 -15.18
C GLY A 1004 4.84 10.20 -15.60
N GLN A 1005 4.39 9.37 -14.65
CA GLN A 1005 3.14 8.66 -14.89
C GLN A 1005 2.01 9.68 -14.73
N LEU A 1006 1.81 10.51 -15.77
CA LEU A 1006 0.72 11.49 -15.79
C LEU A 1006 -0.61 10.75 -15.90
N SER A 1007 -1.17 10.39 -14.75
CA SER A 1007 -2.60 10.18 -14.62
C SER A 1007 -3.26 11.56 -14.73
N LEU A 1008 -3.84 11.83 -15.88
CA LEU A 1008 -4.60 13.05 -16.11
C LEU A 1008 -6.00 12.87 -15.55
N LEU A 1009 -6.35 13.65 -14.54
CA LEU A 1009 -7.73 13.80 -14.11
C LEU A 1009 -8.16 15.24 -14.34
N GLN A 1010 -9.23 15.45 -15.09
CA GLN A 1010 -9.90 16.75 -15.07
C GLN A 1010 -10.76 16.82 -13.81
N SER A 1011 -10.40 17.70 -12.88
CA SER A 1011 -11.05 17.90 -11.59
C SER A 1011 -11.80 19.24 -11.55
N PRO A 1012 -12.83 19.39 -10.69
CA PRO A 1012 -13.44 20.70 -10.46
C PRO A 1012 -12.38 21.67 -9.90
N PRO A 1013 -12.43 22.97 -10.25
CA PRO A 1013 -11.55 23.95 -9.63
C PRO A 1013 -11.77 23.95 -8.12
N LEU A 1014 -10.69 23.80 -7.35
CA LEU A 1014 -10.70 24.03 -5.91
C LEU A 1014 -10.92 25.53 -5.68
N GLU A 1015 -12.18 25.97 -5.65
CA GLU A 1015 -12.61 27.39 -5.63
C GLU A 1015 -12.11 28.22 -4.43
N ARG A 1016 -11.28 27.67 -3.53
CA ARG A 1016 -10.63 28.43 -2.45
C ARG A 1016 -9.10 28.37 -2.41
N ALA A 1017 -8.44 27.50 -3.18
CA ALA A 1017 -7.01 27.25 -3.02
C ALA A 1017 -6.13 28.37 -3.60
N ARG A 1018 -6.53 28.98 -4.72
CA ARG A 1018 -5.63 29.85 -5.49
C ARG A 1018 -5.38 31.22 -4.86
N SER A 1019 -6.37 31.78 -4.16
CA SER A 1019 -6.23 33.13 -3.59
C SER A 1019 -5.40 33.17 -2.31
N GLN A 1020 -5.07 32.03 -1.69
CA GLN A 1020 -4.19 31.94 -0.51
C GLN A 1020 -2.80 31.35 -0.84
N LEU A 1021 -2.69 30.45 -1.83
CA LEU A 1021 -1.40 29.83 -2.21
C LEU A 1021 -0.39 30.82 -2.80
N LEU A 1022 -0.84 31.81 -3.58
CA LEU A 1022 0.07 32.88 -4.04
C LEU A 1022 0.48 33.82 -2.89
N ARG A 1023 -0.32 33.92 -1.83
CA ARG A 1023 -0.06 34.80 -0.68
C ARG A 1023 0.75 34.15 0.43
N MET A 1024 0.77 32.82 0.52
CA MET A 1024 1.68 32.09 1.41
C MET A 1024 3.05 31.86 0.76
N ALA A 1025 3.12 31.79 -0.58
CA ALA A 1025 4.39 31.79 -1.30
C ALA A 1025 5.05 33.19 -1.41
N LEU A 1026 4.29 34.30 -1.26
CA LEU A 1026 4.80 35.67 -1.46
C LEU A 1026 4.36 36.74 -0.42
N GLY A 1027 3.55 36.42 0.59
CA GLY A 1027 3.25 37.32 1.72
C GLY A 1027 2.18 38.43 1.56
N GLU A 1028 1.40 38.56 0.47
CA GLU A 1028 0.50 39.75 0.28
C GLU A 1028 -0.89 39.49 -0.40
N ALA A 1029 -1.87 40.41 -0.25
CA ALA A 1029 -3.30 40.34 -0.68
C ALA A 1029 -3.66 40.98 -2.07
N PRO A 1030 -4.82 40.71 -2.75
CA PRO A 1030 -5.01 40.87 -4.20
C PRO A 1030 -6.19 41.77 -4.64
N PRO A 1031 -6.19 42.22 -5.91
CA PRO A 1031 -7.39 42.05 -6.75
C PRO A 1031 -7.18 41.78 -8.28
N TRP A 1032 -8.04 40.89 -8.81
CA TRP A 1032 -8.68 40.63 -10.14
C TRP A 1032 -8.24 41.27 -11.49
N SER A 1033 -8.08 40.45 -12.56
CA SER A 1033 -8.88 40.41 -13.85
C SER A 1033 -8.22 39.63 -15.05
N PHE A 1034 -9.06 39.08 -15.95
CA PHE A 1034 -8.86 38.22 -17.18
C PHE A 1034 -8.39 39.00 -18.47
N PRO A 1035 -8.33 38.50 -19.76
CA PRO A 1035 -8.57 37.16 -20.40
C PRO A 1035 -7.65 36.66 -21.60
N LEU A 1036 -7.75 35.35 -21.91
CA LEU A 1036 -7.90 34.59 -23.20
C LEU A 1036 -6.98 34.74 -24.46
N ALA A 1037 -6.53 33.60 -25.05
CA ALA A 1037 -6.71 33.19 -26.47
C ALA A 1037 -6.16 31.76 -26.83
N ASN A 1038 -6.70 31.18 -27.92
CA ASN A 1038 -6.72 29.77 -28.42
C ASN A 1038 -5.48 29.27 -29.21
N TYR A 1039 -5.36 27.93 -29.46
CA TYR A 1039 -5.02 27.19 -30.75
C TYR A 1039 -4.66 25.70 -30.45
N SER A 1040 -5.47 24.70 -30.84
CA SER A 1040 -5.47 23.77 -32.02
C SER A 1040 -4.47 22.58 -32.03
N LEU A 1041 -5.01 21.39 -32.35
CA LEU A 1041 -4.48 20.01 -32.32
C LEU A 1041 -3.27 19.70 -33.24
N ASP A 1042 -2.39 18.76 -32.84
CA ASP A 1042 -2.27 17.41 -33.49
C ASP A 1042 -1.21 16.45 -32.86
N VAL A 1043 -1.66 15.19 -32.66
CA VAL A 1043 -1.00 13.86 -32.66
C VAL A 1043 0.20 13.53 -31.73
N LEU A 1044 -0.03 12.58 -30.80
CA LEU A 1044 0.96 11.86 -29.96
C LEU A 1044 1.14 10.39 -30.41
N LYS A 1045 2.40 9.93 -30.47
CA LYS A 1045 2.83 8.52 -30.29
C LYS A 1045 3.83 8.49 -29.12
N ALA A 1046 3.66 7.55 -28.18
CA ALA A 1046 4.53 7.37 -27.02
C ALA A 1046 5.59 6.28 -27.27
N GLU A 1047 6.84 6.55 -26.91
CA GLU A 1047 7.98 5.62 -26.99
C GLU A 1047 7.96 4.60 -25.85
N ARG A 1048 8.14 3.32 -26.19
CA ARG A 1048 8.13 2.13 -25.32
C ARG A 1048 9.58 1.61 -25.18
N LEU A 1049 9.95 0.99 -24.04
CA LEU A 1049 11.26 0.33 -23.89
C LEU A 1049 11.29 -1.00 -24.67
N VAL A 1050 11.61 -0.88 -25.97
CA VAL A 1050 11.74 -1.94 -26.98
C VAL A 1050 12.82 -3.00 -26.63
N GLY A 1051 13.77 -2.69 -25.74
CA GLY A 1051 14.96 -3.53 -25.52
C GLY A 1051 14.74 -4.90 -24.85
N GLU A 1052 13.65 -5.11 -24.10
CA GLU A 1052 13.43 -6.37 -23.34
C GLU A 1052 12.41 -7.31 -24.00
N VAL A 1053 11.63 -6.81 -24.96
CA VAL A 1053 10.69 -7.64 -25.73
C VAL A 1053 11.39 -8.25 -26.94
N PHE A 1054 12.22 -7.46 -27.62
CA PHE A 1054 12.86 -7.88 -28.86
C PHE A 1054 14.11 -8.70 -28.54
N GLY A 1055 14.10 -9.97 -28.99
CA GLY A 1055 15.29 -10.79 -29.08
C GLY A 1055 16.05 -10.55 -30.38
N THR A 1056 16.69 -11.59 -30.88
CA THR A 1056 17.35 -11.66 -32.20
C THR A 1056 16.86 -12.92 -32.90
N ARG A 1057 17.55 -13.38 -33.97
CA ARG A 1057 17.24 -14.66 -34.64
C ARG A 1057 17.76 -15.88 -33.89
N THR A 1058 18.47 -15.65 -32.79
CA THR A 1058 19.10 -16.68 -31.99
C THR A 1058 18.14 -17.17 -30.89
N TYR A 1059 17.98 -18.48 -30.75
CA TYR A 1059 17.17 -19.06 -29.68
C TYR A 1059 17.82 -18.82 -28.30
N GLY A 1060 17.04 -18.36 -27.32
CA GLY A 1060 17.52 -17.82 -26.04
C GLY A 1060 17.78 -16.31 -26.05
N SER A 1061 17.60 -15.62 -27.18
CA SER A 1061 17.68 -14.16 -27.25
C SER A 1061 16.42 -13.48 -26.68
N GLY A 1062 16.57 -12.25 -26.20
CA GLY A 1062 15.52 -11.56 -25.44
C GLY A 1062 15.44 -12.02 -23.98
N TYR A 1063 16.36 -12.88 -23.53
CA TYR A 1063 16.69 -13.04 -22.11
C TYR A 1063 17.51 -11.82 -21.64
N PRO A 1064 17.08 -11.08 -20.60
CA PRO A 1064 17.81 -9.91 -20.12
C PRO A 1064 19.25 -10.25 -19.71
N GLY A 1065 20.23 -9.63 -20.38
CA GLY A 1065 21.65 -9.61 -19.96
C GLY A 1065 22.48 -10.88 -20.22
N LEU A 1066 22.01 -11.84 -21.02
CA LEU A 1066 22.74 -13.11 -21.25
C LEU A 1066 22.89 -13.44 -22.76
N PRO A 1067 24.11 -13.50 -23.31
CA PRO A 1067 24.35 -13.61 -24.76
C PRO A 1067 24.54 -15.04 -25.29
N SER A 1068 23.83 -16.06 -24.76
CA SER A 1068 24.06 -17.47 -25.14
C SER A 1068 22.84 -18.13 -25.80
N ARG A 1069 23.11 -19.05 -26.75
CA ARG A 1069 22.12 -19.78 -27.56
C ARG A 1069 21.49 -20.95 -26.81
N SER A 1070 20.88 -20.71 -25.66
CA SER A 1070 20.22 -21.76 -24.89
C SER A 1070 19.14 -21.15 -24.01
N VAL A 1071 18.14 -21.93 -23.62
CA VAL A 1071 17.28 -21.57 -22.48
C VAL A 1071 17.41 -22.59 -21.35
N ALA A 1072 18.08 -23.72 -21.57
CA ALA A 1072 18.23 -24.77 -20.57
C ALA A 1072 18.93 -24.27 -19.30
N GLY A 1073 18.37 -24.61 -18.14
CA GLY A 1073 18.82 -24.16 -16.82
C GLY A 1073 18.55 -22.67 -16.53
N ARG A 1074 17.80 -21.98 -17.41
CA ARG A 1074 17.47 -20.56 -17.21
C ARG A 1074 16.08 -20.44 -16.59
N GLY A 1075 15.99 -19.67 -15.51
CA GLY A 1075 14.70 -19.36 -14.90
C GLY A 1075 13.82 -18.55 -15.86
N PHE A 1076 12.49 -18.59 -15.67
CA PHE A 1076 11.55 -17.88 -16.54
C PHE A 1076 11.60 -16.37 -16.27
N PRO A 1077 12.09 -15.53 -17.18
CA PRO A 1077 12.10 -14.08 -17.00
C PRO A 1077 10.70 -13.49 -17.21
N PHE A 1078 9.83 -14.23 -17.90
CA PHE A 1078 8.45 -13.91 -18.22
C PHE A 1078 7.57 -15.14 -17.93
N TYR A 1079 6.28 -14.96 -17.67
CA TYR A 1079 5.34 -16.05 -17.34
C TYR A 1079 5.12 -17.09 -18.46
N PHE A 1080 5.71 -16.88 -19.64
CA PHE A 1080 5.57 -17.71 -20.82
C PHE A 1080 6.77 -18.65 -20.96
N TRP A 1081 6.49 -19.92 -21.19
CA TRP A 1081 7.54 -20.92 -21.39
C TRP A 1081 8.24 -20.74 -22.74
N PRO A 1082 9.58 -20.85 -22.82
CA PRO A 1082 10.28 -20.88 -24.09
C PRO A 1082 9.68 -21.94 -25.04
N LEU A 1083 9.72 -21.65 -26.34
CA LEU A 1083 9.26 -22.59 -27.38
C LEU A 1083 10.10 -23.86 -27.33
N SER A 1084 9.49 -25.04 -27.33
CA SER A 1084 10.25 -26.31 -27.44
C SER A 1084 10.13 -26.83 -28.87
N PHE A 1085 11.26 -27.18 -29.49
CA PHE A 1085 11.29 -27.77 -30.83
C PHE A 1085 11.50 -29.29 -30.72
N GLY A 1086 10.73 -30.06 -31.51
CA GLY A 1086 10.64 -31.51 -31.39
C GLY A 1086 11.92 -32.29 -31.73
N VAL A 1087 11.86 -33.60 -31.49
CA VAL A 1087 13.00 -34.52 -31.65
C VAL A 1087 13.40 -34.60 -33.12
N GLY A 1088 14.46 -33.87 -33.52
CA GLY A 1088 14.94 -33.85 -34.91
C GLY A 1088 15.49 -32.52 -35.42
N ALA A 1089 15.28 -31.40 -34.71
CA ALA A 1089 15.78 -30.07 -35.10
C ALA A 1089 17.29 -29.84 -34.81
N GLY A 1090 18.17 -30.73 -35.26
CA GLY A 1090 19.62 -30.58 -35.22
C GLY A 1090 20.34 -31.13 -33.97
N SER A 1091 21.65 -30.87 -33.86
CA SER A 1091 22.53 -31.38 -32.77
C SER A 1091 22.51 -30.55 -31.48
N GLY A 1092 21.76 -29.44 -31.44
CA GLY A 1092 21.69 -28.53 -30.31
C GLY A 1092 20.71 -29.02 -29.24
N ALA A 1093 21.20 -29.70 -28.20
CA ALA A 1093 20.37 -30.19 -27.09
C ALA A 1093 19.54 -29.09 -26.39
N TYR A 1094 19.94 -27.82 -26.53
CA TYR A 1094 19.25 -26.66 -25.95
C TYR A 1094 17.94 -26.28 -26.67
N LEU A 1095 17.72 -26.73 -27.90
CA LEU A 1095 16.46 -26.55 -28.64
C LEU A 1095 15.41 -27.60 -28.25
N HIS A 1096 15.84 -28.64 -27.51
CA HIS A 1096 15.12 -29.90 -27.30
C HIS A 1096 14.82 -30.24 -25.82
N SER A 1097 14.88 -29.27 -24.90
CA SER A 1097 14.70 -29.55 -23.46
C SER A 1097 13.23 -29.77 -23.07
N ASN A 1098 12.70 -30.95 -23.40
CA ASN A 1098 11.36 -31.40 -22.99
C ASN A 1098 11.28 -31.67 -21.47
N THR A 1099 12.42 -31.82 -20.80
CA THR A 1099 12.53 -32.06 -19.36
C THR A 1099 12.28 -30.81 -18.52
N GLU A 1100 12.58 -29.62 -19.03
CA GLU A 1100 12.47 -28.36 -18.27
C GLU A 1100 11.25 -27.53 -18.67
N TYR A 1101 10.90 -27.51 -19.97
CA TYR A 1101 9.83 -26.66 -20.51
C TYR A 1101 8.69 -27.44 -21.16
N GLY A 1102 8.64 -28.76 -20.95
CA GLY A 1102 7.56 -29.63 -21.43
C GLY A 1102 7.43 -29.73 -22.96
N HIS A 1103 6.56 -30.62 -23.42
CA HIS A 1103 6.27 -30.78 -24.84
C HIS A 1103 5.39 -29.65 -25.41
N GLY A 1104 5.47 -29.41 -26.72
CA GLY A 1104 4.65 -28.41 -27.40
C GLY A 1104 3.13 -28.68 -27.30
N ASP A 1105 2.73 -29.94 -27.16
CA ASP A 1105 1.34 -30.38 -27.01
C ASP A 1105 0.86 -30.43 -25.55
N ASN A 1106 1.69 -30.02 -24.59
CA ASN A 1106 1.33 -30.01 -23.18
C ASN A 1106 0.31 -28.89 -22.89
N SER A 1107 -0.93 -29.27 -22.57
CA SER A 1107 -1.99 -28.32 -22.22
C SER A 1107 -1.78 -27.60 -20.88
N SER A 1108 -0.84 -28.06 -20.06
CA SER A 1108 -0.49 -27.45 -18.77
C SER A 1108 0.52 -26.29 -18.89
N ARG A 1109 0.99 -25.97 -20.10
CA ARG A 1109 1.83 -24.79 -20.35
C ARG A 1109 1.03 -23.52 -20.05
N PRO A 1110 1.61 -22.48 -19.43
CA PRO A 1110 1.00 -21.17 -19.33
C PRO A 1110 0.60 -20.66 -20.71
N GLY A 1111 -0.68 -20.33 -20.88
CA GLY A 1111 -1.25 -19.92 -22.16
C GLY A 1111 -1.67 -21.08 -23.10
N GLY A 1112 -1.47 -22.34 -22.69
CA GLY A 1112 -1.92 -23.54 -23.40
C GLY A 1112 -0.88 -24.14 -24.35
N VAL A 1113 -1.30 -25.11 -25.16
CA VAL A 1113 -0.45 -25.80 -26.14
C VAL A 1113 0.20 -24.81 -27.12
N MET A 1114 1.38 -25.15 -27.65
CA MET A 1114 2.00 -24.36 -28.71
C MET A 1114 1.12 -24.39 -29.96
N THR A 1115 0.93 -23.23 -30.56
CA THR A 1115 0.17 -23.05 -31.79
C THR A 1115 0.88 -22.11 -32.75
N ALA A 1116 0.63 -22.28 -34.03
CA ALA A 1116 1.13 -21.41 -35.07
C ALA A 1116 -0.02 -20.78 -35.88
N ALA A 1117 0.20 -19.54 -36.31
CA ALA A 1117 -0.68 -18.84 -37.24
C ALA A 1117 0.12 -18.25 -38.41
N SER A 1118 -0.41 -18.41 -39.62
CA SER A 1118 0.29 -18.04 -40.86
C SER A 1118 -0.25 -16.74 -41.43
N PHE A 1119 0.68 -15.88 -41.84
CA PHE A 1119 0.44 -14.56 -42.42
C PHE A 1119 1.14 -14.48 -43.78
N GLN A 1120 0.35 -14.48 -44.86
CA GLN A 1120 0.89 -14.37 -46.22
C GLN A 1120 0.86 -12.91 -46.68
N SER A 1121 1.98 -12.42 -47.21
CA SER A 1121 2.06 -11.08 -47.77
C SER A 1121 1.25 -10.93 -49.06
N ASN A 1122 0.80 -9.71 -49.35
CA ASN A 1122 0.13 -9.38 -50.61
C ASN A 1122 1.10 -9.02 -51.76
N GLY A 1123 2.41 -9.19 -51.54
CA GLY A 1123 3.45 -8.94 -52.54
C GLY A 1123 3.54 -10.00 -53.65
N PRO A 1124 4.31 -9.73 -54.73
CA PRO A 1124 4.33 -10.53 -55.97
C PRO A 1124 4.73 -12.00 -55.81
N ASN A 1125 5.50 -12.32 -54.76
CA ASN A 1125 6.01 -13.65 -54.47
C ASN A 1125 5.26 -14.35 -53.30
N GLY A 1126 4.26 -13.70 -52.71
CA GLY A 1126 3.39 -14.26 -51.66
C GLY A 1126 4.15 -14.88 -50.49
N THR A 1127 5.03 -14.12 -49.84
CA THR A 1127 5.87 -14.59 -48.73
C THR A 1127 5.02 -14.98 -47.52
N VAL A 1128 5.27 -16.17 -46.95
CA VAL A 1128 4.52 -16.66 -45.79
C VAL A 1128 5.38 -16.53 -44.52
N PHE A 1129 4.86 -15.76 -43.56
CA PHE A 1129 5.40 -15.66 -42.22
C PHE A 1129 4.53 -16.47 -41.26
N ARG A 1130 5.10 -17.01 -40.20
CA ARG A 1130 4.32 -17.69 -39.15
C ARG A 1130 4.73 -17.18 -37.79
N ILE A 1131 3.74 -16.91 -36.94
CA ILE A 1131 3.99 -16.75 -35.51
C ILE A 1131 3.88 -18.10 -34.82
N LEU A 1132 4.73 -18.33 -33.83
CA LEU A 1132 4.72 -19.52 -32.99
C LEU A 1132 4.79 -19.06 -31.52
N ALA A 1133 3.77 -19.40 -30.74
CA ALA A 1133 3.65 -19.12 -29.30
C ALA A 1133 2.66 -20.12 -28.65
N ASP A 1134 2.38 -19.98 -27.36
CA ASP A 1134 1.25 -20.68 -26.73
C ASP A 1134 -0.10 -20.23 -27.32
N LEU A 1135 -1.15 -21.05 -27.16
CA LEU A 1135 -2.48 -20.82 -27.74
C LEU A 1135 -3.05 -19.43 -27.41
N THR A 1136 -2.90 -18.98 -26.17
CA THR A 1136 -3.46 -17.70 -25.71
C THR A 1136 -2.71 -16.55 -26.36
N THR A 1137 -1.37 -16.55 -26.29
CA THR A 1137 -0.51 -15.54 -26.90
C THR A 1137 -0.68 -15.48 -28.42
N THR A 1138 -0.77 -16.63 -29.10
CA THR A 1138 -1.02 -16.66 -30.55
C THR A 1138 -2.39 -16.08 -30.90
N THR A 1139 -3.43 -16.38 -30.11
CA THR A 1139 -4.80 -15.85 -30.31
C THR A 1139 -4.84 -14.33 -30.16
N ASP A 1140 -4.17 -13.81 -29.13
CA ASP A 1140 -4.12 -12.37 -28.87
C ASP A 1140 -3.35 -11.63 -29.98
N LEU A 1141 -2.17 -12.14 -30.36
CA LEU A 1141 -1.35 -11.54 -31.41
C LEU A 1141 -2.02 -11.54 -32.79
N ILE A 1142 -2.85 -12.53 -33.11
CA ILE A 1142 -3.64 -12.53 -34.35
C ILE A 1142 -4.51 -11.27 -34.43
N SER A 1143 -5.20 -10.91 -33.35
CA SER A 1143 -6.08 -9.74 -33.33
C SER A 1143 -5.29 -8.46 -33.60
N ASP A 1144 -4.14 -8.29 -32.95
CA ASP A 1144 -3.27 -7.12 -33.12
C ASP A 1144 -2.61 -7.05 -34.50
N ILE A 1145 -2.21 -8.20 -35.06
CA ILE A 1145 -1.66 -8.29 -36.41
C ILE A 1145 -2.71 -7.96 -37.45
N LEU A 1146 -3.95 -8.44 -37.31
CA LEU A 1146 -5.03 -8.11 -38.23
C LEU A 1146 -5.41 -6.61 -38.15
N ALA A 1147 -5.40 -6.04 -36.94
CA ALA A 1147 -5.67 -4.62 -36.74
C ALA A 1147 -4.59 -3.72 -37.38
N ASN A 1148 -3.31 -4.10 -37.29
CA ASN A 1148 -2.20 -3.22 -37.66
C ASN A 1148 -1.55 -3.56 -39.02
N CYS A 1149 -1.62 -4.80 -39.48
CA CYS A 1149 -0.91 -5.29 -40.68
C CYS A 1149 -1.82 -5.79 -41.81
N SER A 1150 -3.15 -5.71 -41.68
CA SER A 1150 -4.08 -6.16 -42.72
C SER A 1150 -3.81 -5.56 -44.11
N SER A 1151 -3.32 -4.32 -44.20
CA SER A 1151 -2.96 -3.69 -45.48
C SER A 1151 -1.77 -4.31 -46.22
N SER A 1152 -0.93 -5.08 -45.52
CA SER A 1152 0.23 -5.80 -46.08
C SER A 1152 -0.01 -7.31 -46.26
N LEU A 1153 -1.17 -7.81 -45.85
CA LEU A 1153 -1.53 -9.24 -45.90
C LEU A 1153 -2.45 -9.54 -47.08
N SER A 1154 -2.39 -10.77 -47.59
CA SER A 1154 -3.31 -11.23 -48.63
C SER A 1154 -4.72 -11.42 -48.06
N ASN A 1155 -5.77 -11.17 -48.88
CA ASN A 1155 -7.16 -11.34 -48.45
C ASN A 1155 -7.46 -12.78 -47.99
N SER A 1156 -6.80 -13.78 -48.59
CA SER A 1156 -6.89 -15.18 -48.14
C SER A 1156 -6.30 -15.38 -46.74
N SER A 1157 -5.18 -14.71 -46.43
CA SER A 1157 -4.57 -14.76 -45.11
C SER A 1157 -5.42 -14.09 -44.03
N ILE A 1158 -6.02 -12.93 -44.32
CA ILE A 1158 -6.91 -12.21 -43.38
C ILE A 1158 -8.12 -13.06 -43.02
N SER A 1159 -8.67 -13.79 -44.00
CA SER A 1159 -9.82 -14.67 -43.83
C SER A 1159 -9.49 -15.95 -43.05
N ALA A 1160 -8.26 -16.44 -43.17
CA ALA A 1160 -7.80 -17.70 -42.56
C ALA A 1160 -7.12 -17.52 -41.18
N ALA A 1161 -6.73 -16.29 -40.82
CA ALA A 1161 -5.98 -16.00 -39.60
C ALA A 1161 -6.76 -16.27 -38.29
N GLY A 1162 -8.07 -16.49 -38.34
CA GLY A 1162 -8.94 -16.57 -37.16
C GLY A 1162 -8.79 -17.81 -36.27
N THR A 1163 -8.05 -18.83 -36.68
CA THR A 1163 -7.89 -20.07 -35.89
C THR A 1163 -6.44 -20.55 -35.89
N PRO A 1164 -5.71 -20.43 -34.76
CA PRO A 1164 -4.38 -21.01 -34.60
C PRO A 1164 -4.37 -22.52 -34.88
N THR A 1165 -3.30 -23.02 -35.50
CA THR A 1165 -3.09 -24.45 -35.72
C THR A 1165 -2.17 -25.02 -34.64
N THR A 1166 -2.49 -26.20 -34.08
CA THR A 1166 -1.65 -26.84 -33.07
C THR A 1166 -0.27 -27.16 -33.64
N TYR A 1167 0.77 -26.81 -32.90
CA TYR A 1167 2.15 -27.14 -33.24
C TYR A 1167 2.40 -28.64 -32.99
N ASN A 1168 2.81 -29.37 -34.03
CA ASN A 1168 3.17 -30.79 -33.93
C ASN A 1168 4.68 -30.96 -34.12
N ASP A 1169 5.37 -31.25 -33.02
CA ASP A 1169 6.82 -31.33 -32.93
C ASP A 1169 7.44 -32.54 -33.70
N SER A 1170 6.61 -33.47 -34.16
CA SER A 1170 6.99 -34.64 -34.98
C SER A 1170 6.76 -34.47 -36.50
N SER A 1171 6.18 -33.34 -36.91
CA SER A 1171 5.90 -33.03 -38.32
C SER A 1171 6.98 -32.12 -38.91
N THR A 1172 7.24 -32.25 -40.22
CA THR A 1172 8.09 -31.31 -40.99
C THR A 1172 7.33 -30.06 -41.46
N SER A 1173 6.01 -30.01 -41.22
CA SER A 1173 5.13 -28.92 -41.66
C SER A 1173 5.05 -27.67 -40.77
N PRO A 1174 5.31 -27.69 -39.44
CA PRO A 1174 5.32 -26.49 -38.61
C PRO A 1174 6.68 -25.77 -38.64
N PRO A 1175 6.73 -24.51 -38.18
CA PRO A 1175 7.97 -23.73 -38.13
C PRO A 1175 9.12 -24.46 -37.44
N GLN A 1176 10.23 -24.58 -38.14
CA GLN A 1176 11.49 -25.11 -37.62
C GLN A 1176 12.37 -23.97 -37.08
N PRO A 1177 13.26 -24.23 -36.09
CA PRO A 1177 14.03 -23.16 -35.45
C PRO A 1177 14.94 -22.41 -36.42
N GLU A 1178 15.44 -23.06 -37.47
CA GLU A 1178 16.27 -22.45 -38.52
C GLU A 1178 15.49 -21.49 -39.44
N GLN A 1179 14.15 -21.54 -39.38
CA GLN A 1179 13.26 -20.65 -40.13
C GLN A 1179 12.94 -19.37 -39.34
N VAL A 1180 13.32 -19.28 -38.06
CA VAL A 1180 12.99 -18.14 -37.20
C VAL A 1180 13.81 -16.92 -37.59
N VAL A 1181 13.12 -15.83 -37.90
CA VAL A 1181 13.71 -14.54 -38.28
C VAL A 1181 13.72 -13.53 -37.14
N GLN A 1182 12.99 -13.80 -36.07
CA GLN A 1182 12.97 -13.00 -34.85
C GLN A 1182 12.35 -13.78 -33.68
N TYR A 1183 13.06 -13.84 -32.55
CA TYR A 1183 12.48 -14.24 -31.26
C TYR A 1183 12.07 -13.01 -30.45
N TYR A 1184 11.06 -13.19 -29.61
CA TYR A 1184 10.63 -12.19 -28.64
C TYR A 1184 10.52 -12.84 -27.27
N ARG A 1185 10.68 -12.03 -26.21
CA ARG A 1185 10.43 -12.41 -24.82
C ARG A 1185 11.08 -13.75 -24.47
N ALA A 1186 12.42 -13.78 -24.43
CA ALA A 1186 13.16 -14.95 -23.97
C ALA A 1186 12.85 -16.24 -24.78
N SER A 1187 12.63 -16.10 -26.08
CA SER A 1187 12.25 -17.17 -27.01
C SER A 1187 10.93 -17.88 -26.68
N SER A 1188 9.99 -17.20 -26.02
CA SER A 1188 8.61 -17.68 -25.82
C SER A 1188 7.68 -17.36 -27.00
N ILE A 1189 8.08 -16.44 -27.88
CA ILE A 1189 7.40 -16.13 -29.14
C ILE A 1189 8.43 -16.13 -30.26
N ALA A 1190 8.09 -16.69 -31.42
CA ALA A 1190 8.92 -16.63 -32.63
C ALA A 1190 8.11 -16.16 -33.83
N LEU A 1191 8.75 -15.36 -34.67
CA LEU A 1191 8.32 -15.06 -36.03
C LEU A 1191 9.25 -15.82 -36.99
N SER A 1192 8.69 -16.73 -37.79
CA SER A 1192 9.41 -17.52 -38.79
C SER A 1192 9.04 -17.13 -40.21
N LEU A 1193 9.90 -17.49 -41.15
CA LEU A 1193 9.76 -17.27 -42.58
C LEU A 1193 9.83 -18.61 -43.32
N ASP A 1194 8.76 -18.99 -44.01
CA ASP A 1194 8.72 -20.22 -44.80
C ASP A 1194 9.79 -20.17 -45.91
N GLY A 1195 10.63 -21.20 -45.99
CA GLY A 1195 11.72 -21.31 -46.99
C GLY A 1195 13.06 -20.66 -46.58
N TYR A 1196 13.15 -20.01 -45.42
CA TYR A 1196 14.42 -19.56 -44.84
C TYR A 1196 15.12 -20.71 -44.10
N ASN A 1197 16.44 -20.77 -44.13
CA ASN A 1197 17.21 -21.80 -43.43
C ASN A 1197 18.53 -21.21 -42.89
N ASN A 1198 18.54 -20.88 -41.60
CA ASN A 1198 19.70 -20.40 -40.87
C ASN A 1198 20.43 -21.55 -40.15
N THR A 1199 21.17 -22.39 -40.89
CA THR A 1199 21.88 -23.54 -40.30
C THR A 1199 22.89 -23.17 -39.19
N SER A 1200 23.30 -21.89 -39.12
CA SER A 1200 24.18 -21.40 -38.05
C SER A 1200 23.61 -21.62 -36.66
N ILE A 1201 22.29 -21.74 -36.50
CA ILE A 1201 21.65 -22.01 -35.21
C ILE A 1201 21.99 -23.39 -34.64
N PHE A 1202 22.63 -24.29 -35.40
CA PHE A 1202 23.06 -25.60 -34.89
C PHE A 1202 24.55 -25.65 -34.57
N GLU A 1203 25.27 -24.53 -34.75
CA GLU A 1203 26.69 -24.38 -34.48
C GLU A 1203 26.96 -23.67 -33.13
N ALA A 1204 28.24 -23.51 -32.77
CA ALA A 1204 28.67 -22.93 -31.50
C ALA A 1204 28.24 -21.46 -31.30
N ASP A 1205 28.16 -21.02 -30.04
CA ASP A 1205 27.85 -19.62 -29.67
C ASP A 1205 28.83 -18.66 -30.38
N GLY A 1206 28.30 -17.75 -31.21
CA GLY A 1206 29.08 -16.75 -31.94
C GLY A 1206 29.14 -16.92 -33.47
N THR A 1207 28.61 -18.01 -34.05
CA THR A 1207 28.52 -18.15 -35.52
C THR A 1207 27.52 -17.12 -36.11
N PRO A 1208 27.92 -16.31 -37.11
CA PRO A 1208 27.03 -15.34 -37.74
C PRO A 1208 25.80 -15.97 -38.40
N ASP A 1209 24.64 -15.28 -38.30
CA ASP A 1209 23.39 -15.74 -38.92
C ASP A 1209 23.46 -15.69 -40.47
N VAL A 1210 22.85 -16.67 -41.13
CA VAL A 1210 22.66 -16.67 -42.60
C VAL A 1210 21.78 -15.47 -43.00
N PRO A 1211 22.18 -14.63 -43.98
CA PRO A 1211 21.35 -13.52 -44.44
C PRO A 1211 19.96 -13.95 -44.92
N LEU A 1212 18.94 -13.08 -44.79
CA LEU A 1212 17.61 -13.39 -45.33
C LEU A 1212 17.66 -13.50 -46.87
N PRO A 1213 16.83 -14.36 -47.49
CA PRO A 1213 16.80 -14.51 -48.94
C PRO A 1213 16.47 -13.18 -49.63
N PRO A 1214 17.09 -12.86 -50.77
CA PRO A 1214 16.74 -11.67 -51.54
C PRO A 1214 15.31 -11.82 -52.09
N GLY A 1215 14.49 -10.75 -51.98
CA GLY A 1215 13.13 -10.72 -52.51
C GLY A 1215 12.00 -11.06 -51.54
N ILE A 1216 12.28 -11.09 -50.23
CA ILE A 1216 11.25 -11.15 -49.18
C ILE A 1216 10.47 -9.83 -49.07
N ASP A 1217 9.22 -9.91 -48.65
CA ASP A 1217 8.39 -8.73 -48.40
C ASP A 1217 8.79 -8.03 -47.09
N ALA A 1218 9.74 -7.10 -47.19
CA ALA A 1218 10.27 -6.35 -46.05
C ALA A 1218 9.19 -5.49 -45.35
N THR A 1219 8.19 -5.02 -46.09
CA THR A 1219 7.09 -4.21 -45.52
C THR A 1219 6.22 -5.05 -44.59
N THR A 1220 5.88 -6.26 -45.03
CA THR A 1220 5.10 -7.21 -44.22
C THR A 1220 5.92 -7.70 -43.04
N LEU A 1221 7.19 -8.02 -43.24
CA LEU A 1221 8.10 -8.42 -42.16
C LEU A 1221 8.23 -7.34 -41.08
N ASP A 1222 8.44 -6.08 -41.47
CA ASP A 1222 8.56 -4.96 -40.53
C ASP A 1222 7.26 -4.72 -39.77
N CYS A 1223 6.11 -4.77 -40.45
CA CYS A 1223 4.81 -4.62 -39.78
C CYS A 1223 4.58 -5.72 -38.74
N LEU A 1224 4.81 -6.99 -39.13
CA LEU A 1224 4.66 -8.12 -38.22
C LEU A 1224 5.64 -8.01 -37.05
N ASN A 1225 6.92 -7.70 -37.31
CA ASN A 1225 7.95 -7.59 -36.28
C ASN A 1225 7.64 -6.48 -35.26
N GLN A 1226 7.27 -5.29 -35.74
CA GLN A 1226 6.90 -4.19 -34.86
C GLN A 1226 5.60 -4.49 -34.10
N THR A 1227 4.58 -5.02 -34.78
CA THR A 1227 3.30 -5.31 -34.13
C THR A 1227 3.46 -6.36 -33.05
N ILE A 1228 4.14 -7.48 -33.34
CA ILE A 1228 4.40 -8.54 -32.35
C ILE A 1228 5.23 -7.98 -31.19
N GLY A 1229 6.30 -7.24 -31.46
CA GLY A 1229 7.12 -6.68 -30.38
C GLY A 1229 6.43 -5.58 -29.56
N LEU A 1230 5.37 -4.96 -30.08
CA LEU A 1230 4.54 -3.98 -29.36
C LEU A 1230 3.37 -4.63 -28.61
N ALA A 1231 2.86 -5.76 -29.10
CA ALA A 1231 1.68 -6.45 -28.59
C ALA A 1231 2.00 -7.69 -27.74
N ALA A 1232 3.24 -8.19 -27.79
CA ALA A 1232 3.68 -9.34 -27.00
C ALA A 1232 3.32 -9.12 -25.51
N PRO A 1233 2.58 -10.05 -24.88
CA PRO A 1233 2.09 -9.88 -23.52
C PRO A 1233 3.22 -9.61 -22.51
N LEU A 1234 3.01 -8.60 -21.66
CA LEU A 1234 3.98 -8.15 -20.66
C LEU A 1234 3.64 -8.72 -19.28
N ILE A 1235 3.97 -10.00 -19.05
CA ILE A 1235 3.79 -10.65 -17.74
C ILE A 1235 5.17 -11.06 -17.21
N GLY A 1236 5.64 -10.37 -16.16
CA GLY A 1236 6.94 -10.66 -15.52
C GLY A 1236 6.94 -12.01 -14.81
N GLY A 1237 8.01 -12.80 -14.98
CA GLY A 1237 8.08 -14.17 -14.46
C GLY A 1237 8.11 -14.25 -12.93
N VAL A 1238 7.27 -15.12 -12.35
CA VAL A 1238 7.46 -15.63 -11.00
C VAL A 1238 8.74 -16.46 -10.99
N GLY A 1239 9.66 -16.17 -10.07
CA GLY A 1239 10.88 -16.95 -9.88
C GLY A 1239 10.55 -18.44 -9.72
N SER A 1240 10.76 -19.19 -10.79
CA SER A 1240 10.54 -20.64 -10.80
C SER A 1240 11.71 -21.31 -10.10
N ARG A 1241 11.47 -21.75 -8.87
CA ARG A 1241 12.37 -22.64 -8.14
C ARG A 1241 12.23 -24.05 -8.72
N TRP A 1242 13.06 -24.39 -9.69
CA TRP A 1242 13.49 -25.77 -9.91
C TRP A 1242 15.00 -25.74 -10.08
N ALA A 1243 15.72 -25.84 -8.95
CA ALA A 1243 17.14 -26.13 -8.95
C ALA A 1243 17.34 -27.51 -8.35
N ALA A 1244 18.01 -28.33 -9.15
CA ALA A 1244 18.41 -29.70 -8.89
C ALA A 1244 18.99 -29.92 -7.49
N ILE A 1245 18.69 -31.11 -6.96
CA ILE A 1245 19.29 -31.70 -5.76
C ILE A 1245 20.82 -31.72 -5.91
N PRO A 1246 21.59 -31.04 -5.03
CA PRO A 1246 22.98 -31.39 -4.83
C PRO A 1246 23.03 -32.44 -3.71
N ASN A 1247 23.51 -33.64 -4.05
CA ASN A 1247 23.94 -34.64 -3.08
C ASN A 1247 25.03 -34.04 -2.17
N SER A 1248 24.64 -33.58 -0.98
CA SER A 1248 25.53 -33.45 0.18
C SER A 1248 24.72 -33.40 1.47
N LEU A 1249 24.27 -34.59 1.89
CA LEU A 1249 24.03 -34.90 3.29
C LEU A 1249 25.37 -34.77 4.04
N GLY A 1250 25.45 -33.86 5.01
CA GLY A 1250 26.66 -33.66 5.81
C GLY A 1250 26.43 -32.83 7.07
N LEU A 1251 25.94 -33.47 8.13
CA LEU A 1251 26.34 -33.23 9.52
C LEU A 1251 26.38 -31.76 10.01
N MET A 1252 25.23 -31.08 10.10
CA MET A 1252 25.00 -30.04 11.12
C MET A 1252 23.54 -29.86 11.53
N SER A 1253 22.60 -30.56 10.88
CA SER A 1253 21.18 -30.66 11.27
C SER A 1253 20.90 -31.69 12.38
N MET A 1254 21.92 -32.33 12.95
CA MET A 1254 21.78 -33.25 14.09
C MET A 1254 21.96 -32.62 15.48
N VAL A 1255 22.28 -31.31 15.56
CA VAL A 1255 22.39 -30.62 16.87
C VAL A 1255 21.12 -29.86 17.23
N TRP A 1256 20.21 -29.60 16.27
CA TRP A 1256 18.99 -28.82 16.52
C TRP A 1256 17.72 -29.67 16.74
N LEU A 1257 17.74 -30.96 16.40
CA LEU A 1257 16.65 -31.91 16.65
C LEU A 1257 16.74 -32.62 18.01
N VAL A 1258 17.78 -32.35 18.80
CA VAL A 1258 17.98 -32.93 20.14
C VAL A 1258 17.59 -31.96 21.27
N TRP A 1259 17.25 -30.70 20.97
CA TRP A 1259 16.90 -29.71 22.02
C TRP A 1259 15.39 -29.44 22.18
N PHE A 1260 14.53 -29.94 21.28
CA PHE A 1260 13.07 -29.75 21.37
C PHE A 1260 12.30 -30.96 21.93
N SER A 1261 12.98 -32.02 22.36
CA SER A 1261 12.36 -33.17 23.03
C SER A 1261 12.46 -33.12 24.56
N SER A 1262 12.77 -31.97 25.17
CA SER A 1262 12.83 -31.87 26.64
C SER A 1262 12.47 -30.49 27.20
N THR A 1263 11.22 -30.05 27.00
CA THR A 1263 10.46 -29.23 27.99
C THR A 1263 8.97 -29.22 27.62
N PHE A 1264 8.37 -30.40 27.67
CA PHE A 1264 7.01 -30.57 28.16
C PHE A 1264 7.09 -31.59 29.29
N MET A 1265 7.33 -31.07 30.49
CA MET A 1265 6.96 -31.67 31.76
C MET A 1265 6.78 -30.56 32.79
#